data_AF-A0A2J6GYW1-F1
#
_entry.id   AF-A0A2J6GYW1-F1
#
_cell.length_a   1.000
_cell.length_b   1.000
_cell.length_c   1.000
_cell.angle_alpha   90.00
_cell.angle_beta   90.00
_cell.angle_gamma   90.00
#
_symmetry.space_group_name_H-M   'P 1'
#
loop_
_entity.id
_entity.type
_entity.pdbx_description
1 polymer ?
#
loop_
_entity_poly.entity_id
_entity_poly.type
_entity_poly.pdbx_seq_one_letter_code
_entity_poly.pdbx_strand_id
1 'polypeptide(L)'
;MNQREIEKKWQKVWNDKKVFEPEVDGNKPKFLLTFPYPYINAFPHIGHLYTIMRVEAFTRYKKLKGFNVLFPQGWHATGSPIVNAAERVKDREEKQIKIMKDMGFDDSEMKKFENPEYWIDYFAPECEKDYRDIGLSIDWRRKFTTTSVNPHYDKFIRWQFNKLKEGGFVKKGKFPVVWCEKDNGAVGDHARVEGEGETTQEFCLFKFKRGDGSFVVSATLRPDTLMGITNVYVNPKEEYFKIETNGETWIVGNPVIEKLKRQEYEIEEKGKIFGKDLLGEDVTFPVGNIKIPILPATFLDSNYGTGIVHSVPSDSADDLIALQNIQENDKVLDEFGLDKEKVKAIKPIEIFNTPEIGGNSAQYFLDKYKVKSQNQRDLLEKIKKELYKLTFTQSTFNEKYSEFDLVGIKIEEGQEKIKNQLLKNGAINLFYELTGKVVCRCLTPSVVKIVSDQWFLDYGDENWKELAHKCLNNMKLYPEKARQQFNYVIDWLHKWACTREEGLGTRLPWDEKWLIESLSDSTIYMAYYTIAHIIQTLNPNELNDEFFDYMFKNMPYSDNIKVSKEKAEDMKKEFEYWYPVDFRNSGKDLIQNHLTFFIFNHVAIFDEKYWPKGIGANGWVTVDGEKMSKSKGNMISLRDMVKEFSADASRITILNGGESMDDPNWDSGFAKTIMSKIESFFDSFDKTTIESDRTIDRWAESELNRIIKESTEYMEDTSFRSAIQKIFFEMQNLTKWYLARTNNTPGKIFEKIRDATIIMMSPFTAHICEEYWEKYVNQGLVADAAWPEFDESKIDLEIDLFEKTIETTVKDINSVKKLSGIDKPKKVTIIISKSWKYEYFNKVKSLLVETRNIGDILKSLMNEDSLKKYGQEISKMTPKIVSTNRVPQIITSPEKEKEIFNQSLDYFKETFKCHVEIIFGDEFDNPKSNNAIPGKPAIILE
;
A
#
# COMPACT_ATOMS: atom_id res chain seq x y z
N MET A 1 14.34 8.86 -33.17
CA MET A 1 13.74 10.18 -33.51
C MET A 1 14.03 11.18 -32.39
N ASN A 2 13.83 12.50 -32.56
CA ASN A 2 13.97 13.45 -31.45
C ASN A 2 12.72 13.38 -30.55
N GLN A 3 12.83 12.65 -29.44
CA GLN A 3 11.71 12.38 -28.52
C GLN A 3 11.05 13.66 -27.99
N ARG A 4 11.85 14.70 -27.71
CA ARG A 4 11.34 15.98 -27.18
C ARG A 4 10.50 16.76 -28.18
N GLU A 5 10.78 16.63 -29.47
CA GLU A 5 9.98 17.26 -30.51
C GLU A 5 8.65 16.55 -30.69
N ILE A 6 8.64 15.21 -30.64
CA ILE A 6 7.43 14.38 -30.68
C ILE A 6 6.52 14.71 -29.49
N GLU A 7 7.06 14.74 -28.27
CA GLU A 7 6.31 15.12 -27.07
C GLU A 7 5.62 16.48 -27.22
N LYS A 8 6.38 17.51 -27.60
CA LYS A 8 5.85 18.87 -27.77
C LYS A 8 4.79 18.95 -28.86
N LYS A 9 4.99 18.24 -29.99
CA LYS A 9 4.01 18.16 -31.08
C LYS A 9 2.69 17.62 -30.57
N TRP A 10 2.69 16.45 -29.92
CA TRP A 10 1.44 15.79 -29.51
C TRP A 10 0.78 16.45 -28.30
N GLN A 11 1.56 16.97 -27.34
CA GLN A 11 1.02 17.79 -26.25
C GLN A 11 0.30 19.04 -26.79
N LYS A 12 0.87 19.70 -27.81
CA LYS A 12 0.20 20.82 -28.48
C LYS A 12 -1.11 20.38 -29.16
N VAL A 13 -1.08 19.28 -29.92
CA VAL A 13 -2.26 18.75 -30.61
C VAL A 13 -3.37 18.39 -29.62
N TRP A 14 -3.05 17.72 -28.50
CA TRP A 14 -4.03 17.37 -27.48
C TRP A 14 -4.65 18.60 -26.81
N ASN A 15 -3.86 19.64 -26.53
CA ASN A 15 -4.35 20.90 -25.96
C ASN A 15 -5.24 21.65 -26.94
N ASP A 16 -4.81 21.81 -28.20
CA ASP A 16 -5.58 22.53 -29.22
C ASP A 16 -6.93 21.86 -29.51
N LYS A 17 -6.94 20.52 -29.50
CA LYS A 17 -8.16 19.70 -29.69
C LYS A 17 -8.94 19.46 -28.40
N LYS A 18 -8.45 19.92 -27.25
CA LYS A 18 -9.10 19.75 -25.93
C LYS A 18 -9.45 18.29 -25.60
N VAL A 19 -8.54 17.36 -25.94
CA VAL A 19 -8.79 15.90 -25.89
C VAL A 19 -9.14 15.39 -24.48
N PHE A 20 -8.67 16.10 -23.46
CA PHE A 20 -8.82 15.76 -22.03
C PHE A 20 -9.71 16.75 -21.27
N GLU A 21 -10.53 17.54 -21.98
CA GLU A 21 -11.55 18.42 -21.40
C GLU A 21 -12.95 17.82 -21.66
N PRO A 22 -13.35 16.76 -20.93
CA PRO A 22 -14.64 16.12 -21.17
C PRO A 22 -15.80 17.02 -20.75
N GLU A 23 -16.91 16.89 -21.46
CA GLU A 23 -18.21 17.49 -21.14
C GLU A 23 -19.19 16.38 -20.72
N VAL A 24 -20.27 16.73 -20.02
CA VAL A 24 -21.32 15.77 -19.67
C VAL A 24 -21.97 15.19 -20.94
N ASP A 25 -21.91 13.87 -21.09
CA ASP A 25 -22.50 13.13 -22.20
C ASP A 25 -23.34 11.95 -21.70
N GLY A 26 -24.66 12.11 -21.72
CA GLY A 26 -25.61 11.09 -21.27
C GLY A 26 -25.62 9.80 -22.10
N ASN A 27 -24.96 9.77 -23.27
CA ASN A 27 -24.88 8.58 -24.12
C ASN A 27 -23.66 7.69 -23.80
N LYS A 28 -22.74 8.17 -22.97
CA LYS A 28 -21.51 7.45 -22.60
C LYS A 28 -21.48 7.13 -21.11
N PRO A 29 -21.01 5.94 -20.71
CA PRO A 29 -20.75 5.65 -19.32
C PRO A 29 -19.61 6.55 -18.84
N LYS A 30 -19.80 7.20 -17.69
CA LYS A 30 -18.80 8.06 -17.07
C LYS A 30 -17.76 7.26 -16.29
N PHE A 31 -16.57 7.82 -16.13
CA PHE A 31 -15.53 7.29 -15.24
C PHE A 31 -14.72 8.44 -14.62
N LEU A 32 -14.87 8.66 -13.31
CA LEU A 32 -14.15 9.67 -12.53
C LEU A 32 -12.98 9.02 -11.79
N LEU A 33 -11.75 9.43 -12.13
CA LEU A 33 -10.53 9.01 -11.44
C LEU A 33 -9.90 10.17 -10.68
N THR A 34 -9.33 9.89 -9.52
CA THR A 34 -8.63 10.93 -8.74
C THR A 34 -7.31 10.44 -8.15
N PHE A 35 -6.35 11.36 -8.11
CA PHE A 35 -5.11 11.26 -7.36
C PHE A 35 -5.21 12.21 -6.16
N PRO A 36 -4.72 11.82 -4.95
CA PRO A 36 -4.55 12.76 -3.87
C PRO A 36 -3.68 13.94 -4.29
N TYR A 37 -4.28 15.13 -4.31
CA TYR A 37 -3.56 16.37 -4.59
C TYR A 37 -2.26 16.48 -3.74
N PRO A 38 -1.10 16.72 -4.37
CA PRO A 38 0.16 16.72 -3.63
C PRO A 38 0.31 18.00 -2.82
N TYR A 39 1.08 17.93 -1.73
CA TYR A 39 1.52 19.11 -1.01
C TYR A 39 2.48 19.94 -1.89
N ILE A 40 2.28 21.25 -1.92
CA ILE A 40 3.07 22.18 -2.77
C ILE A 40 4.21 22.88 -2.03
N ASN A 41 4.92 22.14 -1.16
CA ASN A 41 6.09 22.65 -0.43
C ASN A 41 7.44 22.32 -1.14
N ALA A 42 7.40 21.63 -2.27
CA ALA A 42 8.59 21.26 -3.06
C ALA A 42 8.17 20.80 -4.47
N PHE A 43 9.14 20.67 -5.38
CA PHE A 43 8.93 20.02 -6.66
C PHE A 43 8.59 18.53 -6.50
N PRO A 44 7.72 17.96 -7.36
CA PRO A 44 7.39 16.55 -7.31
C PRO A 44 8.59 15.71 -7.75
N HIS A 45 8.78 14.58 -7.08
CA HIS A 45 9.74 13.52 -7.45
C HIS A 45 9.04 12.26 -7.97
N ILE A 46 9.81 11.31 -8.51
CA ILE A 46 9.31 10.07 -9.15
C ILE A 46 8.40 9.19 -8.27
N GLY A 47 8.40 9.40 -6.95
CA GLY A 47 7.46 8.76 -6.03
C GLY A 47 6.02 9.22 -6.29
N HIS A 48 5.82 10.52 -6.53
CA HIS A 48 4.54 11.06 -6.99
C HIS A 48 4.20 10.56 -8.39
N LEU A 49 5.22 10.46 -9.28
CA LEU A 49 5.02 9.96 -10.63
C LEU A 49 4.40 8.58 -10.64
N TYR A 50 4.90 7.62 -9.85
CA TYR A 50 4.34 6.28 -9.82
C TYR A 50 2.86 6.29 -9.45
N THR A 51 2.51 6.99 -8.38
CA THR A 51 1.13 7.05 -7.87
C THR A 51 0.18 7.71 -8.88
N ILE A 52 0.58 8.82 -9.51
CA ILE A 52 -0.26 9.50 -10.51
C ILE A 52 -0.30 8.75 -11.86
N MET A 53 0.78 8.07 -12.24
CA MET A 53 0.85 7.30 -13.48
C MET A 53 -0.11 6.11 -13.49
N ARG A 54 -0.41 5.54 -12.31
CA ARG A 54 -1.46 4.51 -12.19
C ARG A 54 -2.84 5.06 -12.53
N VAL A 55 -3.13 6.30 -12.14
CA VAL A 55 -4.39 6.98 -12.52
C VAL A 55 -4.38 7.26 -14.01
N GLU A 56 -3.33 7.89 -14.51
CA GLU A 56 -3.15 8.26 -15.92
C GLU A 56 -3.28 7.07 -16.90
N ALA A 57 -2.60 5.95 -16.62
CA ALA A 57 -2.70 4.76 -17.47
C ALA A 57 -4.13 4.20 -17.49
N PHE A 58 -4.82 4.23 -16.33
CA PHE A 58 -6.19 3.78 -16.25
C PHE A 58 -7.17 4.76 -16.92
N THR A 59 -6.93 6.07 -16.83
CA THR A 59 -7.68 7.12 -17.53
C THR A 59 -7.67 6.86 -19.04
N ARG A 60 -6.48 6.68 -19.63
CA ARG A 60 -6.34 6.40 -21.06
C ARG A 60 -6.99 5.09 -21.44
N TYR A 61 -6.78 4.03 -20.66
CA TYR A 61 -7.42 2.74 -20.89
C TYR A 61 -8.95 2.83 -20.88
N LYS A 62 -9.55 3.49 -19.88
CA LYS A 62 -11.01 3.64 -19.80
C LYS A 62 -11.56 4.49 -20.95
N LYS A 63 -10.82 5.51 -21.40
CA LYS A 63 -11.18 6.28 -22.60
C LYS A 63 -11.20 5.37 -23.84
N LEU A 64 -10.19 4.53 -24.03
CA LEU A 64 -10.15 3.52 -25.11
C LEU A 64 -11.27 2.47 -25.01
N LYS A 65 -11.74 2.17 -23.79
CA LYS A 65 -12.93 1.31 -23.55
C LYS A 65 -14.26 2.03 -23.81
N GLY A 66 -14.25 3.27 -24.30
CA GLY A 66 -15.45 4.03 -24.67
C GLY A 66 -16.10 4.82 -23.53
N PHE A 67 -15.46 4.91 -22.36
CA PHE A 67 -15.98 5.74 -21.27
C PHE A 67 -15.76 7.23 -21.55
N ASN A 68 -16.65 8.06 -21.04
CA ASN A 68 -16.38 9.48 -20.86
C ASN A 68 -15.59 9.65 -19.55
N VAL A 69 -14.35 10.10 -19.64
CA VAL A 69 -13.40 10.00 -18.50
C VAL A 69 -13.01 11.38 -18.00
N LEU A 70 -13.16 11.60 -16.70
CA LEU A 70 -12.70 12.80 -16.00
C LEU A 70 -11.53 12.47 -15.08
N PHE A 71 -10.38 13.10 -15.35
CA PHE A 71 -9.21 13.10 -14.47
C PHE A 71 -8.82 14.55 -14.12
N PRO A 72 -9.20 15.05 -12.95
CA PRO A 72 -8.89 16.42 -12.52
C PRO A 72 -7.70 16.47 -11.55
N GLN A 73 -7.14 17.66 -11.33
CA GLN A 73 -5.98 17.86 -10.45
C GLN A 73 -6.07 19.17 -9.65
N GLY A 74 -5.88 19.09 -8.34
CA GLY A 74 -5.76 20.23 -7.42
C GLY A 74 -4.41 20.24 -6.70
N TRP A 75 -4.20 21.22 -5.83
CA TRP A 75 -2.93 21.45 -5.14
C TRP A 75 -3.14 21.72 -3.66
N HIS A 76 -2.49 20.92 -2.80
CA HIS A 76 -2.74 20.95 -1.37
C HIS A 76 -1.76 21.88 -0.66
N ALA A 77 -2.29 22.94 -0.03
CA ALA A 77 -1.51 23.92 0.72
C ALA A 77 -1.92 24.03 2.20
N THR A 78 -2.96 23.31 2.61
CA THR A 78 -3.45 23.31 4.00
C THR A 78 -2.42 22.68 4.93
N GLY A 79 -2.25 23.24 6.12
CA GLY A 79 -1.36 22.75 7.17
C GLY A 79 -0.19 23.67 7.49
N SER A 80 0.67 23.20 8.40
CA SER A 80 1.86 23.91 8.87
C SER A 80 3.17 23.68 8.07
N PRO A 81 3.36 22.66 7.20
CA PRO A 81 4.65 22.45 6.54
C PRO A 81 5.16 23.65 5.73
N ILE A 82 4.27 24.36 5.02
CA ILE A 82 4.64 25.55 4.23
C ILE A 82 5.01 26.71 5.15
N VAL A 83 4.22 26.98 6.19
CA VAL A 83 4.51 28.04 7.18
C VAL A 83 5.85 27.77 7.86
N ASN A 84 6.05 26.53 8.32
CA ASN A 84 7.31 26.10 8.93
C ASN A 84 8.49 26.26 7.97
N ALA A 85 8.32 25.93 6.68
CA ALA A 85 9.38 26.09 5.70
C ALA A 85 9.70 27.57 5.45
N ALA A 86 8.69 28.43 5.39
CA ALA A 86 8.84 29.87 5.23
C ALA A 86 9.58 30.52 6.42
N GLU A 87 9.24 30.13 7.65
CA GLU A 87 9.95 30.56 8.85
C GLU A 87 11.41 30.12 8.83
N ARG A 88 11.69 28.87 8.45
CA ARG A 88 13.07 28.35 8.37
C ARG A 88 13.91 29.07 7.31
N VAL A 89 13.28 29.55 6.24
CA VAL A 89 13.93 30.44 5.25
C VAL A 89 14.22 31.81 5.86
N LYS A 90 13.25 32.39 6.57
CA LYS A 90 13.40 33.68 7.26
C LYS A 90 14.51 33.66 8.31
N ASP A 91 14.59 32.59 9.09
CA ASP A 91 15.63 32.36 10.11
C ASP A 91 16.99 31.98 9.51
N ARG A 92 17.05 31.79 8.18
CA ARG A 92 18.22 31.33 7.43
C ARG A 92 18.82 30.04 8.00
N GLU A 93 17.97 29.09 8.40
CA GLU A 93 18.44 27.79 8.87
C GLU A 93 19.28 27.09 7.79
N GLU A 94 20.51 26.72 8.13
CA GLU A 94 21.51 26.20 7.17
C GLU A 94 20.97 25.07 6.29
N LYS A 95 20.24 24.12 6.90
CA LYS A 95 19.66 22.98 6.18
C LYS A 95 18.56 23.40 5.21
N GLN A 96 17.70 24.35 5.60
CA GLN A 96 16.62 24.84 4.73
C GLN A 96 17.19 25.65 3.57
N ILE A 97 18.15 26.54 3.83
CA ILE A 97 18.83 27.32 2.79
C ILE A 97 19.54 26.41 1.79
N LYS A 98 20.19 25.33 2.26
CA LYS A 98 20.77 24.32 1.37
C LYS A 98 19.72 23.68 0.47
N ILE A 99 18.56 23.27 1.02
CA ILE A 99 17.47 22.68 0.23
C ILE A 99 16.98 23.64 -0.85
N MET A 100 16.80 24.92 -0.54
CA MET A 100 16.36 25.93 -1.51
C MET A 100 17.40 26.14 -2.63
N LYS A 101 18.69 26.17 -2.28
CA LYS A 101 19.78 26.25 -3.28
C LYS A 101 19.85 25.01 -4.16
N ASP A 102 19.68 23.82 -3.59
CA ASP A 102 19.65 22.55 -4.33
C ASP A 102 18.44 22.49 -5.29
N MET A 103 17.35 23.20 -4.98
CA MET A 103 16.20 23.41 -5.89
C MET A 103 16.45 24.47 -6.97
N GLY A 104 17.56 25.18 -6.92
CA GLY A 104 17.97 26.17 -7.92
C GLY A 104 17.63 27.63 -7.57
N PHE A 105 17.20 27.92 -6.34
CA PHE A 105 16.86 29.29 -5.93
C PHE A 105 18.09 30.08 -5.47
N ASP A 106 18.20 31.33 -5.92
CA ASP A 106 19.20 32.26 -5.42
C ASP A 106 18.74 33.01 -4.13
N ASP A 107 19.67 33.72 -3.49
CA ASP A 107 19.39 34.46 -2.25
C ASP A 107 18.34 35.56 -2.41
N SER A 108 18.16 36.11 -3.62
CA SER A 108 17.15 37.14 -3.91
C SER A 108 15.75 36.53 -4.06
N GLU A 109 15.65 35.36 -4.68
CA GLU A 109 14.41 34.60 -4.82
C GLU A 109 13.98 34.00 -3.49
N MET A 110 14.93 33.45 -2.72
CA MET A 110 14.67 32.86 -1.39
C MET A 110 13.97 33.82 -0.44
N LYS A 111 14.26 35.13 -0.53
CA LYS A 111 13.60 36.15 0.31
C LYS A 111 12.08 36.17 0.14
N LYS A 112 11.56 35.85 -1.05
CA LYS A 112 10.12 35.81 -1.30
C LYS A 112 9.45 34.63 -0.59
N PHE A 113 10.19 33.54 -0.40
CA PHE A 113 9.73 32.35 0.32
C PHE A 113 9.67 32.54 1.85
N GLU A 114 10.04 33.69 2.38
CA GLU A 114 9.71 34.06 3.77
C GLU A 114 8.19 34.26 3.96
N ASN A 115 7.44 34.51 2.87
CA ASN A 115 5.97 34.55 2.88
C ASN A 115 5.40 33.17 2.51
N PRO A 116 4.62 32.51 3.40
CA PRO A 116 3.98 31.22 3.10
C PRO A 116 3.11 31.22 1.84
N GLU A 117 2.38 32.30 1.54
CA GLU A 117 1.50 32.37 0.36
C GLU A 117 2.28 32.31 -0.96
N TYR A 118 3.50 32.86 -0.99
CA TYR A 118 4.35 32.83 -2.17
C TYR A 118 4.76 31.40 -2.57
N TRP A 119 4.79 30.46 -1.62
CA TRP A 119 5.02 29.05 -1.93
C TRP A 119 3.91 28.50 -2.81
N ILE A 120 2.66 28.89 -2.53
CA ILE A 120 1.48 28.47 -3.31
C ILE A 120 1.58 29.04 -4.73
N ASP A 121 1.83 30.35 -4.82
CA ASP A 121 1.93 31.08 -6.09
C ASP A 121 3.05 30.55 -6.99
N TYR A 122 4.15 30.08 -6.39
CA TYR A 122 5.28 29.54 -7.13
C TYR A 122 5.13 28.05 -7.46
N PHE A 123 4.89 27.19 -6.46
CA PHE A 123 4.95 25.75 -6.66
C PHE A 123 3.72 25.19 -7.39
N ALA A 124 2.52 25.73 -7.21
CA ALA A 124 1.35 25.18 -7.91
C ALA A 124 1.47 25.29 -9.45
N PRO A 125 1.83 26.45 -10.04
CA PRO A 125 2.05 26.56 -11.49
C PRO A 125 3.24 25.74 -11.99
N GLU A 126 4.33 25.66 -11.22
CA GLU A 126 5.51 24.88 -11.59
C GLU A 126 5.25 23.37 -11.57
N CYS A 127 4.49 22.87 -10.59
CA CYS A 127 4.05 21.48 -10.56
C CYS A 127 3.09 21.15 -11.72
N GLU A 128 2.19 22.08 -12.07
CA GLU A 128 1.33 21.94 -13.25
C GLU A 128 2.17 21.80 -14.52
N LYS A 129 3.20 22.64 -14.69
CA LYS A 129 4.12 22.56 -15.82
C LYS A 129 4.82 21.21 -15.88
N ASP A 130 5.35 20.72 -14.76
CA ASP A 130 6.01 19.42 -14.69
C ASP A 130 5.06 18.27 -15.10
N TYR A 131 3.79 18.34 -14.70
CA TYR A 131 2.75 17.36 -15.06
C TYR A 131 2.32 17.46 -16.54
N ARG A 132 2.28 18.67 -17.10
CA ARG A 132 2.04 18.88 -18.54
C ARG A 132 3.18 18.34 -19.40
N ASP A 133 4.42 18.52 -18.96
CA ASP A 133 5.61 18.02 -19.66
C ASP A 133 5.65 16.48 -19.71
N ILE A 134 5.00 15.79 -18.76
CA ILE A 134 4.80 14.33 -18.78
C ILE A 134 3.68 13.90 -19.72
N GLY A 135 2.80 14.81 -20.15
CA GLY A 135 1.66 14.52 -21.01
C GLY A 135 0.49 13.84 -20.28
N LEU A 136 0.21 14.24 -19.03
CA LEU A 136 -0.92 13.72 -18.28
C LEU A 136 -2.27 14.18 -18.87
N SER A 137 -3.25 13.28 -18.85
CA SER A 137 -4.61 13.45 -19.38
C SER A 137 -5.54 14.20 -18.43
N ILE A 138 -5.09 15.34 -17.91
CA ILE A 138 -5.79 16.13 -16.88
C ILE A 138 -6.69 17.20 -17.52
N ASP A 139 -7.92 17.34 -17.00
CA ASP A 139 -8.77 18.51 -17.26
C ASP A 139 -8.33 19.69 -16.38
N TRP A 140 -7.48 20.54 -16.94
CA TRP A 140 -6.87 21.67 -16.24
C TRP A 140 -7.85 22.81 -15.91
N ARG A 141 -9.06 22.83 -16.48
CA ARG A 141 -10.09 23.82 -16.14
C ARG A 141 -10.59 23.64 -14.71
N ARG A 142 -10.45 22.43 -14.18
CA ARG A 142 -10.91 22.02 -12.84
C ARG A 142 -9.83 22.12 -11.77
N LYS A 143 -8.69 22.76 -12.10
CA LYS A 143 -7.60 22.97 -11.14
C LYS A 143 -7.97 23.99 -10.07
N PHE A 144 -7.44 23.80 -8.88
CA PHE A 144 -7.57 24.72 -7.76
C PHE A 144 -6.46 24.47 -6.72
N THR A 145 -6.23 25.45 -5.84
CA THR A 145 -5.42 25.32 -4.62
C THR A 145 -6.33 25.29 -3.40
N THR A 146 -5.90 24.63 -2.32
CA THR A 146 -6.64 24.66 -1.04
C THR A 146 -6.33 25.92 -0.25
N THR A 147 -6.87 26.01 0.98
CA THR A 147 -6.78 27.14 1.93
C THR A 147 -7.73 28.30 1.63
N SER A 148 -7.80 29.26 2.54
CA SER A 148 -8.54 30.52 2.38
C SER A 148 -8.04 31.41 1.24
N VAL A 149 -6.84 31.16 0.69
CA VAL A 149 -6.33 31.80 -0.54
C VAL A 149 -7.25 31.50 -1.74
N ASN A 150 -7.99 30.40 -1.69
CA ASN A 150 -9.07 30.10 -2.62
C ASN A 150 -10.44 30.25 -1.92
N PRO A 151 -11.11 31.41 -2.05
CA PRO A 151 -12.40 31.65 -1.40
C PRO A 151 -13.50 30.66 -1.76
N HIS A 152 -13.52 30.13 -2.99
CA HIS A 152 -14.55 29.17 -3.41
C HIS A 152 -14.37 27.81 -2.72
N TYR A 153 -13.12 27.36 -2.60
CA TYR A 153 -12.79 26.13 -1.87
C TYR A 153 -12.98 26.31 -0.35
N ASP A 154 -12.60 27.46 0.21
CA ASP A 154 -12.85 27.80 1.61
C ASP A 154 -14.34 27.66 1.97
N LYS A 155 -15.23 28.21 1.13
CA LYS A 155 -16.69 28.08 1.30
C LYS A 155 -17.17 26.62 1.25
N PHE A 156 -16.62 25.82 0.34
CA PHE A 156 -16.94 24.40 0.25
C PHE A 156 -16.53 23.63 1.52
N ILE A 157 -15.33 23.88 2.06
CA ILE A 157 -14.87 23.24 3.30
C ILE A 157 -15.66 23.72 4.53
N ARG A 158 -16.03 25.00 4.59
CA ARG A 158 -16.92 25.51 5.64
C ARG A 158 -18.27 24.79 5.64
N TRP A 159 -18.88 24.62 4.46
CA TRP A 159 -20.11 23.84 4.31
C TRP A 159 -19.93 22.39 4.78
N GLN A 160 -18.86 21.71 4.34
CA GLN A 160 -18.55 20.34 4.76
C GLN A 160 -18.56 20.22 6.29
N PHE A 161 -17.84 21.11 6.98
CA PHE A 161 -17.73 21.07 8.44
C PHE A 161 -19.03 21.42 9.14
N ASN A 162 -19.82 22.37 8.60
CA ASN A 162 -21.17 22.64 9.11
C ASN A 162 -22.03 21.38 9.05
N LYS A 163 -22.03 20.65 7.92
CA LYS A 163 -22.78 19.38 7.78
C LYS A 163 -22.27 18.29 8.74
N LEU A 164 -20.96 18.16 8.93
CA LEU A 164 -20.40 17.19 9.88
C LEU A 164 -20.79 17.53 11.33
N LYS A 165 -20.85 18.82 11.68
CA LYS A 165 -21.31 19.26 13.00
C LYS A 165 -22.81 19.03 13.19
N GLU A 166 -23.63 19.37 12.20
CA GLU A 166 -25.08 19.12 12.19
C GLU A 166 -25.38 17.62 12.35
N GLY A 167 -24.58 16.75 11.73
CA GLY A 167 -24.66 15.30 11.86
C GLY A 167 -24.13 14.73 13.19
N GLY A 168 -23.60 15.56 14.08
CA GLY A 168 -23.06 15.11 15.38
C GLY A 168 -21.68 14.43 15.31
N PHE A 169 -21.02 14.47 14.16
CA PHE A 169 -19.70 13.86 13.92
C PHE A 169 -18.53 14.71 14.43
N VAL A 170 -18.75 16.00 14.64
CA VAL A 170 -17.74 16.92 15.19
C VAL A 170 -18.01 17.14 16.69
N LYS A 171 -17.07 16.73 17.54
CA LYS A 171 -17.18 16.85 19.00
C LYS A 171 -16.04 17.67 19.58
N LYS A 172 -16.32 18.43 20.64
CA LYS A 172 -15.30 19.13 21.44
C LYS A 172 -14.97 18.28 22.65
N GLY A 173 -13.69 18.15 22.99
CA GLY A 173 -13.28 17.30 24.10
C GLY A 173 -11.90 17.62 24.64
N LYS A 174 -11.55 16.93 25.73
CA LYS A 174 -10.20 16.95 26.30
C LYS A 174 -9.29 16.01 25.52
N PHE A 175 -8.09 16.48 25.16
CA PHE A 175 -7.07 15.64 24.52
C PHE A 175 -5.69 15.80 25.17
N PRO A 176 -4.93 14.70 25.30
CA PRO A 176 -3.50 14.82 25.52
C PRO A 176 -2.80 15.27 24.24
N VAL A 177 -2.04 16.36 24.32
CA VAL A 177 -1.15 16.80 23.23
C VAL A 177 0.28 16.88 23.72
N VAL A 178 1.21 16.66 22.79
CA VAL A 178 2.61 17.03 22.99
C VAL A 178 2.68 18.56 23.06
N TRP A 179 3.24 19.11 24.13
CA TRP A 179 3.18 20.53 24.45
C TRP A 179 4.57 21.10 24.75
N CYS A 180 4.84 22.30 24.24
CA CYS A 180 6.02 23.07 24.58
C CYS A 180 5.65 24.17 25.57
N GLU A 181 6.27 24.19 26.76
CA GLU A 181 5.99 25.21 27.77
C GLU A 181 6.49 26.59 27.37
N LYS A 182 7.60 26.65 26.63
CA LYS A 182 8.21 27.91 26.20
C LYS A 182 7.41 28.56 25.06
N ASP A 183 7.02 27.78 24.07
CA ASP A 183 6.22 28.26 22.94
C ASP A 183 4.72 28.33 23.29
N ASN A 184 4.35 27.79 24.45
CA ASN A 184 2.99 27.76 24.97
C ASN A 184 1.96 27.23 23.95
N GLY A 185 2.31 26.13 23.28
CA GLY A 185 1.51 25.54 22.21
C GLY A 185 1.74 24.04 22.03
N ALA A 186 0.83 23.41 21.28
CA ALA A 186 0.95 22.01 20.91
C ALA A 186 2.04 21.82 19.83
N VAL A 187 2.89 20.81 20.00
CA VAL A 187 4.05 20.55 19.13
C VAL A 187 3.74 19.38 18.19
N GLY A 188 3.38 19.72 16.95
CA GLY A 188 3.26 18.74 15.88
C GLY A 188 4.61 18.09 15.53
N ASP A 189 4.57 16.93 14.89
CA ASP A 189 5.77 16.13 14.57
C ASP A 189 6.87 16.92 13.86
N HIS A 190 6.52 17.71 12.84
CA HIS A 190 7.48 18.51 12.07
C HIS A 190 7.96 19.79 12.78
N ALA A 191 7.43 20.11 13.97
CA ALA A 191 7.90 21.18 14.85
C ALA A 191 8.94 20.69 15.88
N ARG A 192 9.33 19.40 15.81
CA ARG A 192 10.27 18.76 16.72
C ARG A 192 11.66 18.67 16.11
N VAL A 193 12.69 18.79 16.95
CA VAL A 193 14.10 18.56 16.59
C VAL A 193 14.51 17.13 16.95
N GLU A 194 13.84 16.52 17.92
CA GLU A 194 14.02 15.15 18.39
C GLU A 194 12.65 14.57 18.77
N GLY A 195 12.40 13.28 18.50
CA GLY A 195 11.13 12.62 18.82
C GLY A 195 10.03 12.79 17.76
N GLU A 196 10.40 12.86 16.47
CA GLU A 196 9.43 12.73 15.36
C GLU A 196 8.82 11.31 15.39
N GLY A 197 7.50 11.19 15.31
CA GLY A 197 6.77 9.92 15.47
C GLY A 197 6.44 9.51 16.91
N GLU A 198 7.00 10.18 17.93
CA GLU A 198 6.61 9.96 19.32
C GLU A 198 5.21 10.55 19.60
N THR A 199 4.41 9.88 20.41
CA THR A 199 3.02 10.29 20.67
C THR A 199 2.72 10.28 22.17
N THR A 200 1.51 10.69 22.54
CA THR A 200 1.02 10.57 23.91
C THR A 200 0.48 9.15 24.13
N GLN A 201 0.93 8.51 25.20
CA GLN A 201 0.52 7.16 25.59
C GLN A 201 -0.24 7.20 26.92
N GLU A 202 -1.38 6.53 26.95
CA GLU A 202 -2.21 6.40 28.14
C GLU A 202 -1.66 5.33 29.10
N PHE A 203 -1.51 5.68 30.37
CA PHE A 203 -1.13 4.80 31.47
C PHE A 203 -2.26 4.72 32.51
N CYS A 204 -2.40 3.55 33.11
CA CYS A 204 -3.29 3.30 34.24
C CYS A 204 -2.54 3.45 35.57
N LEU A 205 -3.03 4.34 36.43
CA LEU A 205 -2.55 4.57 37.78
C LEU A 205 -3.29 3.66 38.77
N PHE A 206 -2.65 2.60 39.23
CA PHE A 206 -3.22 1.64 40.18
C PHE A 206 -2.99 2.11 41.61
N LYS A 207 -4.07 2.18 42.40
CA LYS A 207 -4.06 2.67 43.77
C LYS A 207 -4.08 1.53 44.77
N PHE A 208 -2.99 1.35 45.52
CA PHE A 208 -2.88 0.33 46.56
C PHE A 208 -3.03 0.95 47.94
N LYS A 209 -4.08 0.59 48.66
CA LYS A 209 -4.44 1.17 49.95
C LYS A 209 -3.51 0.67 51.06
N ARG A 210 -2.95 1.60 51.84
CA ARG A 210 -2.17 1.35 53.06
C ARG A 210 -3.07 1.31 54.29
N GLY A 211 -2.53 0.80 55.40
CA GLY A 211 -3.24 0.71 56.69
C GLY A 211 -3.65 2.07 57.29
N ASP A 212 -2.92 3.15 56.95
CA ASP A 212 -3.22 4.53 57.37
C ASP A 212 -4.27 5.23 56.48
N GLY A 213 -4.79 4.54 55.45
CA GLY A 213 -5.76 5.08 54.51
C GLY A 213 -5.16 5.78 53.29
N SER A 214 -3.84 6.02 53.24
CA SER A 214 -3.16 6.56 52.06
C SER A 214 -2.96 5.51 50.96
N PHE A 215 -2.69 5.93 49.73
CA PHE A 215 -2.50 5.05 48.58
C PHE A 215 -1.09 5.10 48.02
N VAL A 216 -0.48 3.94 47.80
CA VAL A 216 0.71 3.80 46.96
C VAL A 216 0.26 3.68 45.51
N VAL A 217 0.74 4.55 44.64
CA VAL A 217 0.24 4.64 43.26
C VAL A 217 1.30 4.22 42.24
N SER A 218 1.00 3.16 41.50
CA SER A 218 1.88 2.64 40.43
C SER A 218 1.32 2.92 39.05
N ALA A 219 2.18 2.99 38.02
CA ALA A 219 1.77 3.17 36.63
C ALA A 219 1.96 1.89 35.80
N THR A 220 0.98 1.54 34.96
CA THR A 220 1.08 0.41 34.02
C THR A 220 0.40 0.69 32.68
N LEU A 221 0.87 0.03 31.62
CA LEU A 221 0.19 -0.05 30.32
C LEU A 221 -0.70 -1.30 30.21
N ARG A 222 -0.63 -2.21 31.19
CA ARG A 222 -1.33 -3.50 31.17
C ARG A 222 -2.36 -3.61 32.30
N PRO A 223 -3.52 -2.97 32.20
CA PRO A 223 -4.57 -3.15 33.19
C PRO A 223 -5.11 -4.59 33.21
N ASP A 224 -4.96 -5.32 32.10
CA ASP A 224 -5.32 -6.72 31.93
C ASP A 224 -4.51 -7.71 32.79
N THR A 225 -3.42 -7.29 33.42
CA THR A 225 -2.59 -8.16 34.27
C THR A 225 -2.94 -8.08 35.76
N LEU A 226 -4.02 -7.39 36.12
CA LEU A 226 -4.45 -7.12 37.50
C LEU A 226 -4.42 -8.34 38.44
N MET A 227 -4.99 -9.48 38.01
CA MET A 227 -5.13 -10.64 38.90
C MET A 227 -3.81 -11.39 39.14
N GLY A 228 -2.74 -10.97 38.46
CA GLY A 228 -1.40 -11.56 38.54
C GLY A 228 -0.48 -10.85 39.51
N ILE A 229 -0.95 -9.77 40.14
CA ILE A 229 -0.12 -8.92 40.98
C ILE A 229 0.27 -9.66 42.27
N THR A 230 1.57 -9.74 42.54
CA THR A 230 2.11 -10.43 43.73
C THR A 230 2.69 -9.50 44.79
N ASN A 231 3.20 -8.35 44.38
CA ASN A 231 3.87 -7.37 45.25
C ASN A 231 3.96 -6.00 44.57
N VAL A 232 4.33 -4.97 45.33
CA VAL A 232 4.69 -3.64 44.79
C VAL A 232 6.18 -3.41 44.99
N TYR A 233 6.85 -2.83 44.00
CA TYR A 233 8.25 -2.46 44.04
C TYR A 233 8.43 -0.96 44.27
N VAL A 234 9.32 -0.63 45.20
CA VAL A 234 9.79 0.73 45.47
C VAL A 234 11.31 0.74 45.58
N ASN A 235 11.95 1.85 45.21
CA ASN A 235 13.39 1.99 45.40
C ASN A 235 13.68 2.44 46.84
N PRO A 236 14.39 1.64 47.66
CA PRO A 236 14.65 1.99 49.06
C PRO A 236 15.49 3.25 49.24
N LYS A 237 16.24 3.70 48.23
CA LYS A 237 17.18 4.82 48.30
C LYS A 237 16.58 6.16 47.87
N GLU A 238 15.35 6.17 47.38
CA GLU A 238 14.70 7.33 46.78
C GLU A 238 13.68 7.96 47.75
N GLU A 239 13.45 9.26 47.59
CA GLU A 239 12.37 9.99 48.26
C GLU A 239 11.09 9.96 47.41
N TYR A 240 9.97 9.70 48.06
CA TYR A 240 8.62 9.79 47.50
C TYR A 240 7.84 10.92 48.17
N PHE A 241 6.79 11.39 47.51
CA PHE A 241 5.96 12.51 47.94
C PHE A 241 4.56 12.04 48.33
N LYS A 242 4.07 12.53 49.46
CA LYS A 242 2.68 12.44 49.88
C LYS A 242 1.94 13.64 49.31
N ILE A 243 0.98 13.39 48.42
CA ILE A 243 0.17 14.41 47.78
C ILE A 243 -1.31 14.17 48.08
N GLU A 244 -2.07 15.24 48.24
CA GLU A 244 -3.54 15.20 48.28
C GLU A 244 -4.07 15.50 46.88
N THR A 245 -4.85 14.59 46.32
CA THR A 245 -5.48 14.75 45.01
C THR A 245 -6.76 13.92 44.94
N ASN A 246 -7.81 14.41 44.27
CA ASN A 246 -9.12 13.74 44.20
C ASN A 246 -9.74 13.38 45.58
N GLY A 247 -9.40 14.14 46.63
CA GLY A 247 -9.83 13.84 48.01
C GLY A 247 -9.16 12.60 48.64
N GLU A 248 -8.05 12.14 48.06
CA GLU A 248 -7.26 11.01 48.52
C GLU A 248 -5.80 11.43 48.75
N THR A 249 -5.12 10.79 49.71
CA THR A 249 -3.67 10.95 49.89
C THR A 249 -2.90 9.90 49.10
N TRP A 250 -2.15 10.31 48.08
CA TRP A 250 -1.34 9.44 47.22
C TRP A 250 0.15 9.54 47.55
N ILE A 251 0.89 8.45 47.34
CA ILE A 251 2.34 8.36 47.42
C ILE A 251 2.89 8.10 46.03
N VAL A 252 3.67 9.05 45.51
CA VAL A 252 4.23 9.04 44.16
C VAL A 252 5.65 9.60 44.11
N GLY A 253 6.39 9.33 43.04
CA GLY A 253 7.71 9.90 42.76
C GLY A 253 7.66 11.38 42.35
N ASN A 254 8.82 12.04 42.35
CA ASN A 254 8.92 13.50 42.19
C ASN A 254 8.41 14.03 40.83
N PRO A 255 8.84 13.52 39.65
CA PRO A 255 8.50 14.16 38.39
C PRO A 255 7.04 14.00 37.97
N VAL A 256 6.29 13.08 38.60
CA VAL A 256 4.89 12.86 38.25
C VAL A 256 4.00 13.98 38.74
N ILE A 257 4.37 14.71 39.80
CA ILE A 257 3.57 15.80 40.38
C ILE A 257 3.28 16.87 39.32
N GLU A 258 4.33 17.39 38.68
CA GLU A 258 4.18 18.40 37.64
C GLU A 258 3.49 17.85 36.38
N LYS A 259 3.67 16.55 36.06
CA LYS A 259 2.95 15.90 34.95
C LYS A 259 1.45 15.80 35.22
N LEU A 260 1.07 15.42 36.43
CA LEU A 260 -0.32 15.33 36.88
C LEU A 260 -0.99 16.73 36.90
N LYS A 261 -0.30 17.76 37.42
CA LYS A 261 -0.80 19.14 37.38
C LYS A 261 -1.11 19.61 35.96
N ARG A 262 -0.24 19.29 34.99
CA ARG A 262 -0.44 19.59 33.55
C ARG A 262 -1.60 18.84 32.91
N GLN A 263 -2.10 17.80 33.57
CA GLN A 263 -3.22 16.97 33.13
C GLN A 263 -4.45 17.18 34.02
N GLU A 264 -4.55 18.39 34.60
CA GLU A 264 -5.70 18.88 35.36
C GLU A 264 -5.96 18.16 36.70
N TYR A 265 -4.97 17.44 37.25
CA TYR A 265 -5.06 16.97 38.63
C TYR A 265 -4.79 18.14 39.59
N GLU A 266 -5.73 18.37 40.51
CA GLU A 266 -5.52 19.25 41.65
C GLU A 266 -4.61 18.54 42.66
N ILE A 267 -3.46 19.13 42.96
CA ILE A 267 -2.44 18.51 43.82
C ILE A 267 -2.03 19.47 44.93
N GLU A 268 -2.13 19.02 46.17
CA GLU A 268 -1.54 19.67 47.34
C GLU A 268 -0.46 18.78 47.96
N GLU A 269 0.77 19.26 48.08
CA GLU A 269 1.86 18.48 48.68
C GLU A 269 1.77 18.48 50.22
N LYS A 270 1.68 17.30 50.83
CA LYS A 270 1.53 17.12 52.28
C LYS A 270 2.83 16.72 52.99
N GLY A 271 3.83 16.23 52.26
CA GLY A 271 5.14 15.89 52.81
C GLY A 271 5.89 14.84 51.98
N LYS A 272 6.98 14.32 52.55
CA LYS A 272 7.85 13.32 51.93
C LYS A 272 7.90 12.03 52.76
N ILE A 273 8.24 10.92 52.12
CA ILE A 273 8.48 9.61 52.73
C ILE A 273 9.60 8.89 51.99
N PHE A 274 10.50 8.21 52.71
CA PHE A 274 11.60 7.49 52.07
C PHE A 274 11.15 6.11 51.63
N GLY A 275 11.64 5.60 50.50
CA GLY A 275 11.25 4.28 49.99
C GLY A 275 11.48 3.15 51.00
N LYS A 276 12.57 3.22 51.77
CA LYS A 276 12.87 2.24 52.83
C LYS A 276 11.78 2.17 53.92
N ASP A 277 11.07 3.26 54.16
CA ASP A 277 10.06 3.36 55.23
C ASP A 277 8.72 2.73 54.79
N LEU A 278 8.57 2.41 53.50
CA LEU A 278 7.41 1.71 52.93
C LEU A 278 7.59 0.19 52.89
N LEU A 279 8.82 -0.30 53.03
CA LEU A 279 9.14 -1.70 52.84
C LEU A 279 8.52 -2.60 53.92
N GLY A 280 8.06 -3.77 53.52
CA GLY A 280 7.47 -4.76 54.42
C GLY A 280 6.03 -4.46 54.85
N GLU A 281 5.50 -3.26 54.57
CA GLU A 281 4.09 -2.96 54.72
C GLU A 281 3.24 -3.79 53.73
N ASP A 282 2.05 -4.20 54.18
CA ASP A 282 1.04 -4.76 53.29
C ASP A 282 0.13 -3.66 52.76
N VAL A 283 -0.09 -3.70 51.45
CA VAL A 283 -1.06 -2.85 50.76
C VAL A 283 -2.13 -3.68 50.10
N THR A 284 -3.29 -3.08 49.89
CA THR A 284 -4.45 -3.76 49.31
C THR A 284 -4.91 -3.06 48.04
N PHE A 285 -4.99 -3.79 46.93
CA PHE A 285 -5.72 -3.30 45.77
C PHE A 285 -7.24 -3.49 46.02
N PRO A 286 -8.07 -2.43 45.90
CA PRO A 286 -9.48 -2.50 46.30
C PRO A 286 -10.31 -3.56 45.57
N VAL A 287 -9.99 -3.83 44.30
CA VAL A 287 -10.72 -4.77 43.45
C VAL A 287 -10.10 -6.16 43.59
N GLY A 288 -10.92 -7.18 43.85
CA GLY A 288 -10.45 -8.53 44.18
C GLY A 288 -9.79 -8.65 45.56
N ASN A 289 -9.75 -7.55 46.35
CA ASN A 289 -9.17 -7.48 47.69
C ASN A 289 -7.75 -8.08 47.76
N ILE A 290 -6.92 -7.76 46.77
CA ILE A 290 -5.58 -8.32 46.61
C ILE A 290 -4.63 -7.68 47.63
N LYS A 291 -4.26 -8.43 48.67
CA LYS A 291 -3.34 -7.98 49.72
C LYS A 291 -1.92 -8.47 49.45
N ILE A 292 -0.98 -7.55 49.30
CA ILE A 292 0.39 -7.82 48.84
C ILE A 292 1.42 -6.97 49.59
N PRO A 293 2.68 -7.46 49.73
CA PRO A 293 3.74 -6.69 50.37
C PRO A 293 4.41 -5.68 49.43
N ILE A 294 5.03 -4.66 50.03
CA ILE A 294 5.97 -3.76 49.34
C ILE A 294 7.40 -4.29 49.47
N LEU A 295 8.09 -4.49 48.34
CA LEU A 295 9.43 -5.05 48.21
C LEU A 295 10.43 -4.06 47.58
N PRO A 296 11.75 -4.18 47.87
CA PRO A 296 12.76 -3.28 47.34
C PRO A 296 13.13 -3.60 45.89
N ALA A 297 13.24 -2.58 45.05
CA ALA A 297 13.80 -2.67 43.70
C ALA A 297 14.71 -1.48 43.40
N THR A 298 16.02 -1.69 43.46
CA THR A 298 17.03 -0.62 43.28
C THR A 298 17.21 -0.16 41.84
N PHE A 299 16.61 -0.88 40.88
CA PHE A 299 16.66 -0.49 39.46
C PHE A 299 15.55 0.49 39.06
N LEU A 300 14.57 0.73 39.93
CA LEU A 300 13.53 1.71 39.66
C LEU A 300 14.09 3.12 39.81
N ASP A 301 13.92 3.92 38.77
CA ASP A 301 14.18 5.35 38.81
C ASP A 301 12.90 6.06 39.25
N SER A 302 12.97 6.81 40.35
CA SER A 302 11.85 7.61 40.87
C SER A 302 11.39 8.68 39.87
N ASN A 303 12.20 8.96 38.84
CA ASN A 303 11.93 9.97 37.83
C ASN A 303 11.05 9.54 36.66
N TYR A 304 10.74 8.23 36.52
CA TYR A 304 9.96 7.69 35.40
C TYR A 304 8.61 7.13 35.87
N GLY A 305 7.52 7.43 35.15
CA GLY A 305 6.16 7.10 35.59
C GLY A 305 5.84 7.71 36.96
N THR A 306 5.34 6.90 37.90
CA THR A 306 5.17 7.28 39.31
C THR A 306 6.37 6.91 40.19
N GLY A 307 7.44 6.32 39.64
CA GLY A 307 8.55 5.78 40.43
C GLY A 307 8.22 4.53 41.24
N ILE A 308 7.02 3.97 41.06
CA ILE A 308 6.49 2.80 41.76
C ILE A 308 5.88 1.85 40.73
N VAL A 309 6.19 0.56 40.84
CA VAL A 309 5.76 -0.47 39.89
C VAL A 309 5.14 -1.63 40.65
N HIS A 310 3.96 -2.10 40.23
CA HIS A 310 3.44 -3.37 40.75
C HIS A 310 4.00 -4.54 39.93
N SER A 311 4.21 -5.67 40.59
CA SER A 311 4.89 -6.84 40.03
C SER A 311 3.89 -7.88 39.56
N VAL A 312 4.02 -8.34 38.31
CA VAL A 312 3.28 -9.47 37.75
C VAL A 312 4.25 -10.53 37.20
N PRO A 313 4.83 -11.39 38.08
CA PRO A 313 5.90 -12.32 37.71
C PRO A 313 5.52 -13.40 36.69
N SER A 314 4.22 -13.62 36.41
CA SER A 314 3.75 -14.60 35.42
C SER A 314 3.86 -14.08 33.99
N ASP A 315 3.76 -12.76 33.78
CA ASP A 315 3.68 -12.13 32.45
C ASP A 315 4.61 -10.92 32.31
N SER A 316 5.57 -10.76 33.22
CA SER A 316 6.67 -9.80 33.16
C SER A 316 8.00 -10.45 33.55
N ALA A 317 8.92 -10.51 32.59
CA ALA A 317 10.24 -11.11 32.78
C ALA A 317 11.12 -10.32 33.79
N ASP A 318 11.03 -8.99 33.76
CA ASP A 318 11.73 -8.12 34.70
C ASP A 318 11.25 -8.38 36.15
N ASP A 319 9.93 -8.51 36.34
CA ASP A 319 9.32 -8.73 37.65
C ASP A 319 9.70 -10.09 38.23
N LEU A 320 9.71 -11.14 37.41
CA LEU A 320 10.07 -12.49 37.82
C LEU A 320 11.53 -12.58 38.29
N ILE A 321 12.46 -12.01 37.53
CA ILE A 321 13.87 -11.98 37.92
C ILE A 321 14.07 -11.12 39.18
N ALA A 322 13.41 -9.96 39.26
CA ALA A 322 13.49 -9.11 40.45
C ALA A 322 13.02 -9.83 41.70
N LEU A 323 11.90 -10.58 41.62
CA LEU A 323 11.39 -11.38 42.71
C LEU A 323 12.38 -12.50 43.11
N GLN A 324 12.89 -13.25 42.14
CA GLN A 324 13.87 -14.33 42.38
C GLN A 324 15.13 -13.80 43.06
N ASN A 325 15.69 -12.68 42.60
CA ASN A 325 16.87 -12.07 43.19
C ASN A 325 16.66 -11.66 44.66
N ILE A 326 15.46 -11.19 45.01
CA ILE A 326 15.12 -10.83 46.41
C ILE A 326 14.96 -12.10 47.25
N GLN A 327 14.29 -13.14 46.72
CA GLN A 327 14.08 -14.41 47.41
C GLN A 327 15.39 -15.17 47.70
N GLU A 328 16.40 -15.04 46.82
CA GLU A 328 17.72 -15.65 46.97
C GLU A 328 18.67 -14.86 47.90
N ASN A 329 18.36 -13.60 48.21
CA ASN A 329 19.26 -12.70 48.92
C ASN A 329 18.81 -12.41 50.37
N ASP A 330 19.12 -13.33 51.28
CA ASP A 330 18.79 -13.21 52.71
C ASP A 330 19.34 -11.91 53.35
N LYS A 331 20.45 -11.36 52.85
CA LYS A 331 21.01 -10.10 53.37
C LYS A 331 20.09 -8.90 53.11
N VAL A 332 19.47 -8.84 51.93
CA VAL A 332 18.53 -7.76 51.59
C VAL A 332 17.25 -7.90 52.43
N LEU A 333 16.79 -9.13 52.66
CA LEU A 333 15.65 -9.38 53.54
C LEU A 333 15.93 -8.93 54.98
N ASP A 334 17.13 -9.23 55.50
CA ASP A 334 17.57 -8.79 56.83
C ASP A 334 17.77 -7.27 56.93
N GLU A 335 18.39 -6.65 55.92
CA GLU A 335 18.67 -5.21 55.87
C GLU A 335 17.40 -4.36 55.99
N PHE A 336 16.32 -4.78 55.34
CA PHE A 336 15.05 -4.06 55.31
C PHE A 336 13.96 -4.66 56.21
N GLY A 337 14.32 -5.63 57.07
CA GLY A 337 13.38 -6.22 58.04
C GLY A 337 12.19 -6.94 57.42
N LEU A 338 12.37 -7.56 56.24
CA LEU A 338 11.31 -8.26 55.52
C LEU A 338 11.08 -9.68 56.07
N ASP A 339 9.83 -10.11 56.13
CA ASP A 339 9.47 -11.47 56.51
C ASP A 339 9.94 -12.49 55.46
N LYS A 340 11.01 -13.23 55.79
CA LYS A 340 11.65 -14.20 54.89
C LYS A 340 10.72 -15.30 54.42
N GLU A 341 9.89 -15.83 55.32
CA GLU A 341 8.94 -16.91 54.99
C GLU A 341 7.89 -16.38 54.03
N LYS A 342 7.35 -15.19 54.32
CA LYS A 342 6.34 -14.55 53.46
C LYS A 342 6.88 -14.22 52.07
N VAL A 343 8.09 -13.67 51.96
CA VAL A 343 8.69 -13.30 50.67
C VAL A 343 9.05 -14.55 49.84
N LYS A 344 9.63 -15.58 50.46
CA LYS A 344 9.97 -16.85 49.78
C LYS A 344 8.73 -17.65 49.36
N ALA A 345 7.58 -17.42 50.00
CA ALA A 345 6.32 -18.05 49.64
C ALA A 345 5.64 -17.42 48.40
N ILE A 346 6.07 -16.23 47.95
CA ILE A 346 5.48 -15.56 46.78
C ILE A 346 5.78 -16.38 45.52
N LYS A 347 4.73 -16.74 44.79
CA LYS A 347 4.81 -17.45 43.51
C LYS A 347 4.09 -16.68 42.40
N PRO A 348 4.55 -16.78 41.14
CA PRO A 348 3.82 -16.23 40.00
C PRO A 348 2.37 -16.74 39.97
N ILE A 349 1.44 -15.83 39.69
CA ILE A 349 0.02 -16.14 39.60
C ILE A 349 -0.37 -16.20 38.13
N GLU A 350 -0.68 -17.41 37.63
CA GLU A 350 -1.10 -17.61 36.25
C GLU A 350 -2.45 -16.95 35.99
N ILE A 351 -2.52 -16.06 35.01
CA ILE A 351 -3.68 -15.21 34.72
C ILE A 351 -4.24 -15.37 33.30
N PHE A 352 -3.44 -15.88 32.38
CA PHE A 352 -3.82 -16.09 31.00
C PHE A 352 -3.65 -17.55 30.60
N ASN A 353 -4.35 -17.94 29.55
CA ASN A 353 -4.11 -19.18 28.83
C ASN A 353 -3.43 -18.84 27.50
N THR A 354 -2.12 -19.04 27.42
CA THR A 354 -1.35 -18.81 26.19
C THR A 354 -1.19 -20.14 25.43
N PRO A 355 -1.62 -20.23 24.16
CA PRO A 355 -1.44 -21.44 23.36
C PRO A 355 0.01 -21.92 23.36
N GLU A 356 0.22 -23.24 23.51
CA GLU A 356 1.53 -23.92 23.52
C GLU A 356 2.49 -23.57 24.68
N ILE A 357 2.21 -22.52 25.46
CA ILE A 357 3.07 -22.02 26.54
C ILE A 357 2.46 -22.24 27.93
N GLY A 358 1.14 -22.08 28.07
CA GLY A 358 0.45 -22.15 29.37
C GLY A 358 0.34 -20.79 30.07
N GLY A 359 0.24 -20.78 31.39
CA GLY A 359 -0.11 -19.60 32.19
C GLY A 359 1.05 -18.78 32.76
N ASN A 360 2.30 -19.19 32.52
CA ASN A 360 3.50 -18.48 32.98
C ASN A 360 4.43 -18.15 31.80
N SER A 361 4.00 -17.16 31.01
CA SER A 361 4.70 -16.69 29.83
C SER A 361 6.09 -16.16 30.16
N ALA A 362 6.25 -15.47 31.30
CA ALA A 362 7.53 -14.91 31.73
C ALA A 362 8.59 -16.00 31.90
N GLN A 363 8.29 -17.07 32.64
CA GLN A 363 9.23 -18.16 32.85
C GLN A 363 9.63 -18.84 31.53
N TYR A 364 8.67 -19.09 30.64
CA TYR A 364 8.94 -19.66 29.31
C TYR A 364 9.97 -18.83 28.52
N PHE A 365 9.80 -17.50 28.49
CA PHE A 365 10.72 -16.63 27.76
C PHE A 365 12.10 -16.55 28.43
N LEU A 366 12.17 -16.55 29.76
CA LEU A 366 13.44 -16.60 30.47
C LEU A 366 14.22 -17.87 30.15
N ASP A 367 13.55 -19.02 30.13
CA ASP A 367 14.15 -20.32 29.81
C ASP A 367 14.58 -20.40 28.34
N LYS A 368 13.71 -19.96 27.42
CA LYS A 368 13.97 -19.92 25.97
C LYS A 368 15.21 -19.10 25.64
N TYR A 369 15.37 -17.93 26.25
CA TYR A 369 16.48 -17.01 26.02
C TYR A 369 17.67 -17.24 26.96
N LYS A 370 17.57 -18.18 27.91
CA LYS A 370 18.60 -18.50 28.91
C LYS A 370 19.11 -17.25 29.63
N VAL A 371 18.19 -16.40 30.07
CA VAL A 371 18.52 -15.17 30.78
C VAL A 371 19.19 -15.51 32.11
N LYS A 372 20.32 -14.84 32.41
CA LYS A 372 21.14 -15.14 33.59
C LYS A 372 21.14 -14.02 34.63
N SER A 373 20.75 -12.81 34.26
CA SER A 373 20.82 -11.65 35.14
C SER A 373 19.91 -10.51 34.69
N GLN A 374 19.39 -9.76 35.67
CA GLN A 374 18.66 -8.49 35.49
C GLN A 374 19.46 -7.38 34.79
N ASN A 375 20.79 -7.53 34.67
CA ASN A 375 21.64 -6.54 34.01
C ASN A 375 21.63 -6.65 32.48
N GLN A 376 21.00 -7.69 31.90
CA GLN A 376 20.90 -7.90 30.45
C GLN A 376 19.76 -7.06 29.84
N ARG A 377 19.82 -5.73 29.99
CA ARG A 377 18.71 -4.80 29.66
C ARG A 377 18.21 -4.90 28.22
N ASP A 378 19.11 -4.94 27.23
CA ASP A 378 18.70 -5.05 25.82
C ASP A 378 17.94 -6.37 25.52
N LEU A 379 18.35 -7.46 26.18
CA LEU A 379 17.69 -8.76 26.04
C LEU A 379 16.32 -8.76 26.73
N LEU A 380 16.22 -8.18 27.93
CA LEU A 380 14.96 -8.07 28.66
C LEU A 380 13.95 -7.18 27.92
N GLU A 381 14.38 -6.05 27.35
CA GLU A 381 13.51 -5.22 26.52
C GLU A 381 13.03 -5.94 25.24
N LYS A 382 13.88 -6.76 24.63
CA LYS A 382 13.45 -7.63 23.53
C LYS A 382 12.41 -8.65 23.98
N ILE A 383 12.65 -9.33 25.11
CA ILE A 383 11.73 -10.31 25.69
C ILE A 383 10.38 -9.66 26.02
N LYS A 384 10.39 -8.49 26.64
CA LYS A 384 9.20 -7.71 27.00
C LYS A 384 8.31 -7.43 25.78
N LYS A 385 8.90 -7.00 24.66
CA LYS A 385 8.16 -6.76 23.41
C LYS A 385 7.57 -8.04 22.81
N GLU A 386 8.34 -9.13 22.79
CA GLU A 386 7.87 -10.42 22.26
C GLU A 386 6.75 -11.03 23.13
N LEU A 387 6.94 -11.03 24.45
CA LEU A 387 5.96 -11.54 25.42
C LEU A 387 4.67 -10.72 25.37
N TYR A 388 4.77 -9.39 25.38
CA TYR A 388 3.60 -8.53 25.26
C TYR A 388 2.81 -8.81 23.98
N LYS A 389 3.49 -8.82 22.83
CA LYS A 389 2.84 -9.09 21.54
C LYS A 389 2.16 -10.45 21.52
N LEU A 390 2.83 -11.49 22.02
CA LEU A 390 2.28 -12.84 22.10
C LEU A 390 1.03 -12.87 22.98
N THR A 391 1.14 -12.40 24.23
CA THR A 391 0.06 -12.50 25.21
C THR A 391 -1.15 -11.65 24.81
N PHE A 392 -0.92 -10.47 24.24
CA PHE A 392 -1.98 -9.60 23.77
C PHE A 392 -2.76 -10.21 22.59
N THR A 393 -2.08 -10.83 21.63
CA THR A 393 -2.71 -11.30 20.38
C THR A 393 -3.22 -12.75 20.43
N GLN A 394 -2.62 -13.61 21.25
CA GLN A 394 -2.87 -15.06 21.22
C GLN A 394 -3.50 -15.62 22.50
N SER A 395 -3.40 -14.92 23.63
CA SER A 395 -3.88 -15.45 24.91
C SER A 395 -5.33 -15.08 25.21
N THR A 396 -5.93 -15.84 26.12
CA THR A 396 -7.27 -15.55 26.69
C THR A 396 -7.20 -15.42 28.20
N PHE A 397 -8.11 -14.66 28.81
CA PHE A 397 -8.23 -14.60 30.28
C PHE A 397 -8.64 -15.97 30.86
N ASN A 398 -8.12 -16.30 32.05
CA ASN A 398 -8.48 -17.53 32.77
C ASN A 398 -9.53 -17.28 33.87
N GLU A 399 -9.86 -18.33 34.63
CA GLU A 399 -10.89 -18.35 35.69
C GLU A 399 -10.74 -17.26 36.77
N LYS A 400 -9.54 -16.69 36.95
CA LYS A 400 -9.33 -15.59 37.91
C LYS A 400 -10.06 -14.31 37.52
N TYR A 401 -10.47 -14.18 36.27
CA TYR A 401 -11.25 -13.05 35.79
C TYR A 401 -12.77 -13.32 35.72
N SER A 402 -13.25 -14.36 36.42
CA SER A 402 -14.68 -14.68 36.52
C SER A 402 -15.51 -13.51 37.05
N GLU A 403 -15.00 -12.75 38.02
CA GLU A 403 -15.69 -11.55 38.56
C GLU A 403 -15.81 -10.39 37.56
N PHE A 404 -15.07 -10.42 36.45
CA PHE A 404 -15.07 -9.38 35.41
C PHE A 404 -15.80 -9.81 34.13
N ASP A 405 -16.34 -11.03 34.09
CA ASP A 405 -16.94 -11.66 32.90
C ASP A 405 -15.97 -11.73 31.69
N LEU A 406 -14.67 -11.98 31.93
CA LEU A 406 -13.66 -12.00 30.87
C LEU A 406 -13.13 -13.40 30.52
N VAL A 407 -13.51 -14.45 31.28
CA VAL A 407 -12.98 -15.80 31.08
C VAL A 407 -13.16 -16.27 29.63
N GLY A 408 -12.07 -16.70 29.00
CA GLY A 408 -12.06 -17.17 27.61
C GLY A 408 -12.06 -16.06 26.54
N ILE A 409 -12.21 -14.79 26.92
CA ILE A 409 -12.10 -13.65 26.00
C ILE A 409 -10.62 -13.42 25.67
N LYS A 410 -10.32 -13.03 24.42
CA LYS A 410 -8.97 -12.63 24.01
C LYS A 410 -8.50 -11.37 24.75
N ILE A 411 -7.21 -11.30 25.06
CA ILE A 411 -6.66 -10.14 25.79
C ILE A 411 -6.88 -8.83 25.03
N GLU A 412 -6.65 -8.82 23.72
CA GLU A 412 -6.91 -7.68 22.82
C GLU A 412 -8.34 -7.11 22.96
N GLU A 413 -9.34 -7.96 23.13
CA GLU A 413 -10.75 -7.55 23.25
C GLU A 413 -11.15 -7.19 24.69
N GLY A 414 -10.53 -7.83 25.69
CA GLY A 414 -10.90 -7.68 27.10
C GLY A 414 -10.11 -6.61 27.86
N GLN A 415 -8.93 -6.19 27.39
CA GLN A 415 -8.10 -5.17 28.05
C GLN A 415 -8.86 -3.85 28.23
N GLU A 416 -9.57 -3.39 27.20
CA GLU A 416 -10.35 -2.15 27.28
C GLU A 416 -11.55 -2.29 28.23
N LYS A 417 -12.18 -3.47 28.25
CA LYS A 417 -13.30 -3.76 29.16
C LYS A 417 -12.87 -3.71 30.62
N ILE A 418 -11.78 -4.38 30.98
CA ILE A 418 -11.28 -4.36 32.37
C ILE A 418 -10.83 -2.97 32.78
N LYS A 419 -10.12 -2.23 31.90
CA LYS A 419 -9.72 -0.85 32.16
C LYS A 419 -10.94 0.01 32.51
N ASN A 420 -12.01 -0.07 31.71
CA ASN A 420 -13.23 0.69 31.94
C ASN A 420 -13.96 0.30 33.24
N GLN A 421 -13.97 -0.98 33.61
CA GLN A 421 -14.55 -1.43 34.89
C GLN A 421 -13.74 -0.90 36.09
N LEU A 422 -12.41 -0.93 36.03
CA LEU A 422 -11.52 -0.41 37.07
C LEU A 422 -11.57 1.12 37.20
N LEU A 423 -11.81 1.84 36.10
CA LEU A 423 -12.05 3.28 36.16
C LEU A 423 -13.38 3.58 36.84
N LYS A 424 -14.43 2.86 36.47
CA LYS A 424 -15.79 3.07 37.00
C LYS A 424 -15.91 2.85 38.50
N ASN A 425 -15.15 1.89 39.06
CA ASN A 425 -15.13 1.63 40.50
C ASN A 425 -14.10 2.49 41.27
N GLY A 426 -13.36 3.36 40.57
CA GLY A 426 -12.38 4.27 41.17
C GLY A 426 -11.09 3.60 41.66
N ALA A 427 -10.80 2.36 41.25
CA ALA A 427 -9.57 1.66 41.64
C ALA A 427 -8.34 2.12 40.87
N ILE A 428 -8.55 2.67 39.67
CA ILE A 428 -7.49 3.27 38.86
C ILE A 428 -7.85 4.68 38.41
N ASN A 429 -6.81 5.45 38.10
CA ASN A 429 -6.90 6.74 37.41
C ASN A 429 -6.10 6.69 36.10
N LEU A 430 -6.30 7.64 35.19
CA LEU A 430 -5.54 7.70 33.93
C LEU A 430 -4.56 8.87 33.95
N PHE A 431 -3.37 8.65 33.41
CA PHE A 431 -2.46 9.74 33.06
C PHE A 431 -1.77 9.43 31.74
N TYR A 432 -1.26 10.46 31.08
CA TYR A 432 -0.57 10.35 29.81
C TYR A 432 0.91 10.65 29.96
N GLU A 433 1.74 9.90 29.25
CA GLU A 433 3.19 10.09 29.16
C GLU A 433 3.56 10.15 27.66
N LEU A 434 4.74 10.66 27.31
CA LEU A 434 5.24 10.54 25.95
C LEU A 434 5.81 9.12 25.75
N THR A 435 5.60 8.54 24.56
CA THR A 435 6.20 7.25 24.17
C THR A 435 7.74 7.28 24.15
N GLY A 436 8.31 8.49 24.04
CA GLY A 436 9.74 8.74 24.00
C GLY A 436 10.06 10.21 24.22
N LYS A 437 11.35 10.55 24.25
CA LYS A 437 11.81 11.93 24.45
C LYS A 437 11.44 12.78 23.23
N VAL A 438 10.78 13.91 23.48
CA VAL A 438 10.45 14.90 22.45
C VAL A 438 11.09 16.25 22.79
N VAL A 439 11.72 16.89 21.82
CA VAL A 439 12.32 18.22 21.96
C VAL A 439 11.75 19.15 20.91
N CYS A 440 11.19 20.27 21.37
CA CYS A 440 10.65 21.31 20.52
C CYS A 440 11.76 22.14 19.85
N ARG A 441 11.44 22.86 18.77
CA ARG A 441 12.38 23.73 18.03
C ARG A 441 12.99 24.84 18.89
N CYS A 442 12.28 25.35 19.88
CA CYS A 442 12.81 26.31 20.85
C CYS A 442 13.85 25.73 21.83
N LEU A 443 14.22 24.45 21.62
CA LEU A 443 15.13 23.59 22.40
C LEU A 443 14.59 23.19 23.78
N THR A 444 13.29 23.35 24.00
CA THR A 444 12.61 22.95 25.24
C THR A 444 12.11 21.51 25.12
N PRO A 445 12.44 20.61 26.08
CA PRO A 445 11.83 19.30 26.18
C PRO A 445 10.30 19.43 26.26
N SER A 446 9.60 18.69 25.41
CA SER A 446 8.13 18.73 25.38
C SER A 446 7.54 17.80 26.44
N VAL A 447 6.32 18.10 26.85
CA VAL A 447 5.57 17.39 27.89
C VAL A 447 4.19 17.00 27.36
N VAL A 448 3.43 16.20 28.09
CA VAL A 448 2.00 16.02 27.80
C VAL A 448 1.18 17.05 28.56
N LYS A 449 0.26 17.72 27.87
CA LYS A 449 -0.74 18.62 28.45
C LYS A 449 -2.13 18.22 27.96
N ILE A 450 -3.13 18.27 28.85
CA ILE A 450 -4.52 18.15 28.43
C ILE A 450 -4.98 19.52 27.89
N VAL A 451 -5.42 19.55 26.63
CA VAL A 451 -6.13 20.70 26.05
C VAL A 451 -7.62 20.41 26.09
N SER A 452 -8.42 21.34 26.62
CA SER A 452 -9.86 21.15 26.87
C SER A 452 -10.77 21.74 25.81
N ASP A 453 -10.21 22.43 24.81
CA ASP A 453 -10.94 23.14 23.77
C ASP A 453 -10.70 22.64 22.34
N GLN A 454 -10.09 21.46 22.17
CA GLN A 454 -9.81 20.85 20.87
C GLN A 454 -11.07 20.26 20.22
N TRP A 455 -11.22 20.46 18.91
CA TRP A 455 -12.27 19.86 18.09
C TRP A 455 -11.80 18.57 17.42
N PHE A 456 -12.71 17.60 17.31
CA PHE A 456 -12.45 16.26 16.78
C PHE A 456 -13.52 15.80 15.81
N LEU A 457 -13.12 14.97 14.86
CA LEU A 457 -14.01 14.04 14.17
C LEU A 457 -14.10 12.75 14.97
N ASP A 458 -15.32 12.35 15.33
CA ASP A 458 -15.59 11.18 16.16
C ASP A 458 -15.79 9.91 15.31
N TYR A 459 -14.74 9.46 14.64
CA TYR A 459 -14.76 8.20 13.88
C TYR A 459 -14.95 6.96 14.78
N GLY A 460 -14.96 7.13 16.10
CA GLY A 460 -15.31 6.11 17.09
C GLY A 460 -16.81 5.83 17.20
N ASP A 461 -17.68 6.60 16.54
CA ASP A 461 -19.12 6.35 16.53
C ASP A 461 -19.45 5.03 15.82
N GLU A 462 -20.10 4.10 16.54
CA GLU A 462 -20.39 2.75 16.06
C GLU A 462 -21.29 2.73 14.81
N ASN A 463 -22.29 3.62 14.73
CA ASN A 463 -23.15 3.69 13.54
C ASN A 463 -22.36 4.22 12.33
N TRP A 464 -21.45 5.17 12.56
CA TRP A 464 -20.60 5.69 11.50
C TRP A 464 -19.61 4.63 10.99
N LYS A 465 -19.03 3.83 11.88
CA LYS A 465 -18.19 2.67 11.52
C LYS A 465 -18.95 1.64 10.71
N GLU A 466 -20.19 1.32 11.09
CA GLU A 466 -21.04 0.38 10.35
C GLU A 466 -21.29 0.88 8.91
N LEU A 467 -21.58 2.17 8.74
CA LEU A 467 -21.72 2.77 7.41
C LEU A 467 -20.41 2.75 6.62
N ALA A 468 -19.26 3.01 7.27
CA ALA A 468 -17.96 2.95 6.62
C ALA A 468 -17.63 1.53 6.15
N HIS A 469 -17.89 0.50 6.96
CA HIS A 469 -17.76 -0.91 6.58
C HIS A 469 -18.70 -1.28 5.44
N LYS A 470 -19.96 -0.81 5.47
CA LYS A 470 -20.92 -1.03 4.37
C LYS A 470 -20.40 -0.43 3.06
N CYS A 471 -19.88 0.80 3.09
CA CYS A 471 -19.27 1.43 1.93
C CYS A 471 -18.05 0.66 1.44
N LEU A 472 -17.16 0.25 2.34
CA LEU A 472 -15.97 -0.52 2.00
C LEU A 472 -16.34 -1.84 1.32
N ASN A 473 -17.32 -2.59 1.83
CA ASN A 473 -17.77 -3.87 1.29
C ASN A 473 -18.32 -3.77 -0.15
N ASN A 474 -18.89 -2.62 -0.51
CA ASN A 474 -19.40 -2.36 -1.86
C ASN A 474 -18.33 -1.82 -2.83
N MET A 475 -17.10 -1.63 -2.37
CA MET A 475 -16.00 -1.03 -3.13
C MET A 475 -15.04 -2.09 -3.71
N LYS A 476 -14.58 -1.90 -4.96
CA LYS A 476 -13.47 -2.69 -5.54
C LYS A 476 -12.12 -2.12 -5.07
N LEU A 477 -11.26 -2.96 -4.49
CA LEU A 477 -9.92 -2.55 -4.06
C LEU A 477 -8.84 -3.06 -5.01
N TYR A 478 -7.81 -2.25 -5.24
CA TYR A 478 -6.71 -2.53 -6.14
C TYR A 478 -5.37 -2.42 -5.38
N PRO A 479 -4.85 -3.52 -4.81
CA PRO A 479 -5.35 -4.89 -4.83
C PRO A 479 -6.39 -5.18 -3.73
N GLU A 480 -7.11 -6.29 -3.90
CA GLU A 480 -8.09 -6.75 -2.90
C GLU A 480 -7.48 -7.05 -1.52
N LYS A 481 -6.19 -7.45 -1.47
CA LYS A 481 -5.46 -7.68 -0.21
C LYS A 481 -5.42 -6.44 0.72
N ALA A 482 -5.65 -5.23 0.20
CA ALA A 482 -5.72 -4.02 1.01
C ALA A 482 -6.93 -3.99 1.97
N ARG A 483 -7.99 -4.78 1.71
CA ARG A 483 -9.23 -4.76 2.49
C ARG A 483 -9.03 -5.01 3.98
N GLN A 484 -8.18 -5.98 4.31
CA GLN A 484 -7.90 -6.32 5.70
C GLN A 484 -7.32 -5.15 6.48
N GLN A 485 -6.44 -4.36 5.84
CA GLN A 485 -5.87 -3.17 6.45
C GLN A 485 -6.93 -2.08 6.64
N PHE A 486 -7.83 -1.87 5.67
CA PHE A 486 -8.94 -0.93 5.84
C PHE A 486 -9.87 -1.32 6.99
N ASN A 487 -10.29 -2.60 7.07
CA ASN A 487 -11.13 -3.08 8.18
C ASN A 487 -10.47 -2.80 9.53
N TYR A 488 -9.19 -3.18 9.66
CA TYR A 488 -8.42 -2.93 10.88
C TYR A 488 -8.38 -1.44 11.25
N VAL A 489 -8.12 -0.55 10.28
CA VAL A 489 -8.06 0.89 10.53
C VAL A 489 -9.42 1.46 10.91
N ILE A 490 -10.51 1.05 10.24
CA ILE A 490 -11.88 1.51 10.57
C ILE A 490 -12.22 1.13 12.01
N ASP A 491 -11.89 -0.09 12.44
CA ASP A 491 -12.18 -0.56 13.80
C ASP A 491 -11.31 0.13 14.86
N TRP A 492 -10.03 0.34 14.55
CA TRP A 492 -9.06 1.00 15.43
C TRP A 492 -9.29 2.51 15.59
N LEU A 493 -9.87 3.17 14.58
CA LEU A 493 -10.01 4.62 14.58
C LEU A 493 -11.05 5.08 15.61
N HIS A 494 -10.68 6.10 16.39
CA HIS A 494 -11.57 6.72 17.39
C HIS A 494 -11.70 8.22 17.10
N LYS A 495 -11.17 9.09 17.97
CA LYS A 495 -11.23 10.54 17.79
C LYS A 495 -10.01 11.02 17.01
N TRP A 496 -10.25 11.82 15.99
CA TRP A 496 -9.20 12.49 15.22
C TRP A 496 -9.24 14.00 15.45
N ALA A 497 -8.14 14.58 15.95
CA ALA A 497 -8.04 16.01 16.20
C ALA A 497 -7.99 16.80 14.88
N CYS A 498 -9.13 17.32 14.45
CA CYS A 498 -9.35 17.89 13.12
C CYS A 498 -9.03 19.38 12.98
N THR A 499 -8.52 20.01 14.05
CA THR A 499 -8.16 21.44 14.04
C THR A 499 -6.76 21.74 14.59
N ARG A 500 -6.21 22.89 14.21
CA ARG A 500 -4.94 23.47 14.69
C ARG A 500 -5.10 24.98 14.90
N GLU A 501 -4.28 25.58 15.76
CA GLU A 501 -4.32 27.04 16.00
C GLU A 501 -3.50 27.83 14.94
N GLU A 502 -2.49 27.20 14.35
CA GLU A 502 -1.56 27.82 13.40
C GLU A 502 -1.44 27.00 12.11
N GLY A 503 -1.05 27.67 11.02
CA GLY A 503 -0.88 27.08 9.69
C GLY A 503 -1.68 27.81 8.61
N LEU A 504 -1.67 27.26 7.40
CA LEU A 504 -2.55 27.67 6.31
C LEU A 504 -3.79 26.76 6.27
N GLY A 505 -4.95 27.27 5.87
CA GLY A 505 -6.16 26.46 5.77
C GLY A 505 -7.45 27.26 5.83
N THR A 506 -8.55 26.53 5.91
CA THR A 506 -9.90 27.07 6.15
C THR A 506 -10.13 27.20 7.65
N ARG A 507 -10.67 28.34 8.11
CA ARG A 507 -11.06 28.51 9.52
C ARG A 507 -12.37 27.79 9.82
N LEU A 508 -12.47 27.23 11.03
CA LEU A 508 -13.69 26.56 11.47
C LEU A 508 -14.85 27.58 11.56
N PRO A 509 -16.02 27.33 10.92
CA PRO A 509 -17.03 28.37 10.73
C PRO A 509 -17.62 28.97 12.02
N TRP A 510 -17.67 28.18 13.10
CA TRP A 510 -18.28 28.56 14.37
C TRP A 510 -17.26 28.82 15.50
N ASP A 511 -15.96 28.69 15.21
CA ASP A 511 -14.88 28.89 16.18
C ASP A 511 -13.60 29.30 15.41
N GLU A 512 -13.57 30.56 14.96
CA GLU A 512 -12.53 31.07 14.04
C GLU A 512 -11.11 31.06 14.62
N LYS A 513 -10.96 30.81 15.94
CA LYS A 513 -9.66 30.52 16.57
C LYS A 513 -8.97 29.34 15.85
N TRP A 514 -9.75 28.36 15.40
CA TRP A 514 -9.24 27.10 14.87
C TRP A 514 -9.18 27.10 13.34
N LEU A 515 -8.09 26.59 12.80
CA LEU A 515 -7.96 26.16 11.41
C LEU A 515 -8.26 24.66 11.31
N ILE A 516 -8.93 24.26 10.23
CA ILE A 516 -9.11 22.86 9.88
C ILE A 516 -7.78 22.29 9.39
N GLU A 517 -7.40 21.11 9.89
CA GLU A 517 -6.15 20.46 9.51
C GLU A 517 -6.25 19.70 8.18
N SER A 518 -5.09 19.44 7.59
CA SER A 518 -4.94 19.04 6.19
C SER A 518 -5.43 17.64 5.85
N LEU A 519 -5.56 16.73 6.82
CA LEU A 519 -6.19 15.42 6.60
C LEU A 519 -7.72 15.45 6.76
N SER A 520 -8.28 16.56 7.25
CA SER A 520 -9.71 16.70 7.50
C SER A 520 -10.43 17.56 6.45
N ASP A 521 -9.76 18.53 5.83
CA ASP A 521 -10.28 19.28 4.67
C ASP A 521 -10.08 18.55 3.33
N SER A 522 -9.40 17.40 3.34
CA SER A 522 -9.03 16.65 2.14
C SER A 522 -9.94 15.46 1.84
N THR A 523 -11.09 15.33 2.48
CA THR A 523 -11.83 14.05 2.49
C THR A 523 -12.92 13.94 1.42
N ILE A 524 -13.51 15.05 0.96
CA ILE A 524 -14.61 15.04 -0.04
C ILE A 524 -14.42 16.01 -1.21
N TYR A 525 -13.24 16.61 -1.37
CA TYR A 525 -12.97 17.60 -2.43
C TYR A 525 -13.14 17.07 -3.87
N MET A 526 -13.27 15.77 -4.05
CA MET A 526 -13.54 15.18 -5.35
C MET A 526 -14.90 15.63 -5.88
N ALA A 527 -15.86 15.93 -4.99
CA ALA A 527 -17.12 16.56 -5.37
C ALA A 527 -16.88 17.98 -5.92
N TYR A 528 -15.95 18.74 -5.32
CA TYR A 528 -15.58 20.06 -5.80
C TYR A 528 -14.96 20.01 -7.21
N TYR A 529 -14.17 18.98 -7.56
CA TYR A 529 -13.64 18.81 -8.93
C TYR A 529 -14.75 18.79 -9.99
N THR A 530 -15.91 18.22 -9.68
CA THR A 530 -17.03 18.12 -10.64
C THR A 530 -17.57 19.49 -11.04
N ILE A 531 -17.40 20.51 -10.20
CA ILE A 531 -17.94 21.85 -10.43
C ILE A 531 -16.86 22.94 -10.51
N ALA A 532 -15.58 22.63 -10.25
CA ALA A 532 -14.48 23.58 -10.15
C ALA A 532 -14.38 24.54 -11.37
N HIS A 533 -14.57 24.03 -12.58
CA HIS A 533 -14.52 24.82 -13.81
C HIS A 533 -15.65 25.85 -13.96
N ILE A 534 -16.76 25.70 -13.22
CA ILE A 534 -17.90 26.61 -13.21
C ILE A 534 -17.90 27.48 -11.96
N ILE A 535 -17.80 26.87 -10.77
CA ILE A 535 -17.92 27.57 -9.47
C ILE A 535 -16.89 28.68 -9.31
N GLN A 536 -15.67 28.49 -9.82
CA GLN A 536 -14.59 29.47 -9.74
C GLN A 536 -14.87 30.74 -10.57
N THR A 537 -15.87 30.73 -11.43
CA THR A 537 -16.34 31.92 -12.19
C THR A 537 -17.35 32.77 -11.42
N LEU A 538 -17.86 32.28 -10.30
CA LEU A 538 -18.88 32.94 -9.48
C LEU A 538 -18.26 33.90 -8.47
N ASN A 539 -19.07 34.79 -7.90
CA ASN A 539 -18.65 35.58 -6.76
C ASN A 539 -18.69 34.71 -5.50
N PRO A 540 -17.58 34.53 -4.76
CA PRO A 540 -17.54 33.69 -3.55
C PRO A 540 -18.58 34.06 -2.48
N ASN A 541 -19.04 35.32 -2.46
CA ASN A 541 -20.06 35.80 -1.52
C ASN A 541 -21.48 35.32 -1.84
N GLU A 542 -21.69 34.73 -3.02
CA GLU A 542 -22.97 34.11 -3.42
C GLU A 542 -23.09 32.66 -2.91
N LEU A 543 -21.99 32.07 -2.43
CA LEU A 543 -21.93 30.68 -2.00
C LEU A 543 -22.28 30.57 -0.50
N ASN A 544 -23.39 29.88 -0.21
CA ASN A 544 -23.86 29.55 1.13
C ASN A 544 -24.15 28.05 1.29
N ASP A 545 -24.48 27.62 2.50
CA ASP A 545 -24.72 26.22 2.80
C ASP A 545 -25.94 25.68 2.03
N GLU A 546 -27.00 26.48 1.85
CA GLU A 546 -28.18 26.09 1.07
C GLU A 546 -27.85 25.85 -0.40
N PHE A 547 -26.90 26.61 -0.97
CA PHE A 547 -26.41 26.36 -2.34
C PHE A 547 -25.73 24.99 -2.43
N PHE A 548 -24.83 24.66 -1.51
CA PHE A 548 -24.15 23.37 -1.52
C PHE A 548 -25.08 22.19 -1.16
N ASP A 549 -26.08 22.41 -0.30
CA ASP A 549 -27.11 21.40 0.00
C ASP A 549 -27.99 21.10 -1.21
N TYR A 550 -28.37 22.12 -2.00
CA TYR A 550 -29.08 21.93 -3.27
C TYR A 550 -28.26 21.08 -4.26
N MET A 551 -26.95 21.38 -4.33
CA MET A 551 -25.97 20.75 -5.21
C MET A 551 -25.71 19.28 -4.85
N PHE A 552 -25.43 19.00 -3.58
CA PHE A 552 -24.82 17.73 -3.17
C PHE A 552 -25.74 16.84 -2.32
N LYS A 553 -26.76 17.42 -1.68
CA LYS A 553 -27.71 16.70 -0.80
C LYS A 553 -29.13 16.64 -1.39
N ASN A 554 -29.28 17.00 -2.67
CA ASN A 554 -30.54 16.99 -3.40
C ASN A 554 -31.68 17.76 -2.71
N MET A 555 -31.35 18.81 -1.95
CA MET A 555 -32.34 19.72 -1.38
C MET A 555 -33.01 20.56 -2.48
N PRO A 556 -34.25 21.04 -2.29
CA PRO A 556 -34.90 21.91 -3.27
C PRO A 556 -34.19 23.27 -3.35
N TYR A 557 -34.23 23.89 -4.54
CA TYR A 557 -33.70 25.24 -4.72
C TYR A 557 -34.54 26.22 -3.89
N SER A 558 -33.89 27.03 -3.05
CA SER A 558 -34.56 27.98 -2.14
C SER A 558 -34.25 29.44 -2.49
N ASP A 559 -35.11 30.35 -2.05
CA ASP A 559 -34.94 31.80 -2.27
C ASP A 559 -33.69 32.39 -1.57
N ASN A 560 -33.09 31.64 -0.63
CA ASN A 560 -31.85 32.03 0.04
C ASN A 560 -30.59 31.78 -0.82
N ILE A 561 -30.71 31.01 -1.91
CA ILE A 561 -29.60 30.74 -2.83
C ILE A 561 -29.41 31.95 -3.74
N LYS A 562 -28.24 32.59 -3.64
CA LYS A 562 -27.90 33.79 -4.42
C LYS A 562 -27.39 33.48 -5.83
N VAL A 563 -26.82 32.29 -6.03
CA VAL A 563 -26.38 31.82 -7.35
C VAL A 563 -27.60 31.58 -8.22
N SER A 564 -27.64 32.12 -9.44
CA SER A 564 -28.77 31.93 -10.37
C SER A 564 -29.14 30.45 -10.55
N LYS A 565 -30.45 30.16 -10.57
CA LYS A 565 -30.99 28.80 -10.74
C LYS A 565 -30.38 28.03 -11.92
N GLU A 566 -30.22 28.67 -13.09
CA GLU A 566 -29.61 28.06 -14.28
C GLU A 566 -28.19 27.54 -14.00
N LYS A 567 -27.29 28.39 -13.49
CA LYS A 567 -25.93 27.98 -13.13
C LYS A 567 -25.88 26.92 -12.04
N ALA A 568 -26.80 26.99 -11.07
CA ALA A 568 -26.90 25.97 -10.02
C ALA A 568 -27.33 24.61 -10.61
N GLU A 569 -28.29 24.59 -11.53
CA GLU A 569 -28.73 23.39 -12.26
C GLU A 569 -27.60 22.80 -13.11
N ASP A 570 -26.82 23.63 -13.82
CA ASP A 570 -25.67 23.19 -14.60
C ASP A 570 -24.60 22.50 -13.73
N MET A 571 -24.22 23.14 -12.63
CA MET A 571 -23.27 22.54 -11.68
C MET A 571 -23.84 21.24 -11.08
N LYS A 572 -25.13 21.21 -10.73
CA LYS A 572 -25.76 20.02 -10.18
C LYS A 572 -25.70 18.86 -11.17
N LYS A 573 -25.98 19.13 -12.45
CA LYS A 573 -25.86 18.16 -13.53
C LYS A 573 -24.43 17.62 -13.67
N GLU A 574 -23.41 18.48 -13.57
CA GLU A 574 -22.01 18.05 -13.55
C GLU A 574 -21.71 17.09 -12.40
N PHE A 575 -22.12 17.45 -11.17
CA PHE A 575 -21.93 16.59 -10.00
C PHE A 575 -22.68 15.26 -10.16
N GLU A 576 -23.97 15.29 -10.47
CA GLU A 576 -24.80 14.09 -10.58
C GLU A 576 -24.35 13.14 -11.69
N TYR A 577 -23.78 13.67 -12.77
CA TYR A 577 -23.19 12.87 -13.83
C TYR A 577 -21.86 12.25 -13.41
N TRP A 578 -20.91 13.06 -12.91
CA TRP A 578 -19.55 12.59 -12.65
C TRP A 578 -19.41 11.75 -11.38
N TYR A 579 -20.25 11.96 -10.37
CA TYR A 579 -20.18 11.24 -9.10
C TYR A 579 -20.97 9.91 -9.14
N PRO A 580 -20.54 8.86 -8.41
CA PRO A 580 -19.48 8.78 -7.39
C PRO A 580 -18.04 8.75 -7.94
N VAL A 581 -17.02 8.82 -7.09
CA VAL A 581 -15.64 8.52 -7.50
C VAL A 581 -15.50 7.05 -7.90
N ASP A 582 -15.15 6.76 -9.16
CA ASP A 582 -15.03 5.38 -9.66
C ASP A 582 -13.67 4.77 -9.30
N PHE A 583 -12.61 5.57 -9.26
CA PHE A 583 -11.28 5.11 -8.88
C PHE A 583 -10.46 6.19 -8.18
N ARG A 584 -9.89 5.88 -7.01
CA ARG A 584 -8.93 6.75 -6.32
C ARG A 584 -7.67 6.01 -5.97
N ASN A 585 -6.52 6.40 -6.53
CA ASN A 585 -5.25 5.72 -6.27
C ASN A 585 -4.30 6.54 -5.39
N SER A 586 -3.65 5.87 -4.44
CA SER A 586 -2.66 6.49 -3.55
C SER A 586 -1.56 5.52 -3.10
N GLY A 587 -0.50 6.04 -2.49
CA GLY A 587 0.41 5.25 -1.67
C GLY A 587 -0.28 4.57 -0.49
N LYS A 588 0.21 3.38 -0.12
CA LYS A 588 -0.32 2.54 0.99
C LYS A 588 -0.22 3.20 2.36
N ASP A 589 0.64 4.21 2.51
CA ASP A 589 0.76 5.05 3.71
C ASP A 589 -0.50 5.85 4.01
N LEU A 590 -1.36 6.11 3.01
CA LEU A 590 -2.61 6.84 3.20
C LEU A 590 -3.81 5.97 3.62
N ILE A 591 -3.65 4.63 3.68
CA ILE A 591 -4.72 3.72 4.14
C ILE A 591 -5.07 4.00 5.60
N GLN A 592 -4.06 4.19 6.45
CA GLN A 592 -4.22 4.40 7.89
C GLN A 592 -4.87 5.75 8.27
N ASN A 593 -5.06 6.65 7.31
CA ASN A 593 -5.59 7.99 7.54
C ASN A 593 -6.49 8.47 6.37
N HIS A 594 -5.97 9.25 5.44
CA HIS A 594 -6.67 9.95 4.35
C HIS A 594 -7.69 9.08 3.60
N LEU A 595 -7.31 7.87 3.16
CA LEU A 595 -8.22 6.99 2.40
C LEU A 595 -9.35 6.45 3.27
N THR A 596 -9.09 6.21 4.56
CA THR A 596 -10.13 5.81 5.51
C THR A 596 -11.03 6.99 5.84
N PHE A 597 -10.48 8.19 6.08
CA PHE A 597 -11.24 9.42 6.32
C PHE A 597 -12.10 9.79 5.11
N PHE A 598 -11.61 9.55 3.90
CA PHE A 598 -12.35 9.65 2.65
C PHE A 598 -13.63 8.80 2.70
N ILE A 599 -13.56 7.54 3.14
CA ILE A 599 -14.74 6.67 3.30
C ILE A 599 -15.70 7.26 4.34
N PHE A 600 -15.23 7.54 5.56
CA PHE A 600 -16.06 8.06 6.65
C PHE A 600 -16.80 9.35 6.25
N ASN A 601 -16.10 10.33 5.68
CA ASN A 601 -16.73 11.60 5.32
C ASN A 601 -17.71 11.45 4.14
N HIS A 602 -17.46 10.53 3.20
CA HIS A 602 -18.42 10.27 2.12
C HIS A 602 -19.73 9.70 2.66
N VAL A 603 -19.67 8.71 3.56
CA VAL A 603 -20.87 8.10 4.13
C VAL A 603 -21.63 9.03 5.09
N ALA A 604 -20.94 10.01 5.67
CA ALA A 604 -21.56 11.03 6.52
C ALA A 604 -22.32 12.09 5.73
N ILE A 605 -21.86 12.44 4.52
CA ILE A 605 -22.33 13.62 3.79
C ILE A 605 -23.26 13.25 2.63
N PHE A 606 -22.92 12.22 1.86
CA PHE A 606 -23.61 11.90 0.62
C PHE A 606 -24.51 10.66 0.73
N ASP A 607 -25.55 10.64 -0.09
CA ASP A 607 -26.39 9.46 -0.30
C ASP A 607 -25.58 8.26 -0.80
N GLU A 608 -26.06 7.04 -0.52
CA GLU A 608 -25.37 5.79 -0.85
C GLU A 608 -24.99 5.64 -2.33
N LYS A 609 -25.80 6.17 -3.26
CA LYS A 609 -25.48 6.18 -4.71
C LYS A 609 -24.21 6.96 -5.07
N TYR A 610 -23.78 7.86 -4.19
CA TYR A 610 -22.61 8.73 -4.36
C TYR A 610 -21.39 8.26 -3.55
N TRP A 611 -21.48 7.10 -2.90
CA TRP A 611 -20.35 6.52 -2.18
C TRP A 611 -19.26 6.04 -3.14
N PRO A 612 -17.98 6.12 -2.74
CA PRO A 612 -16.86 5.72 -3.59
C PRO A 612 -16.95 4.26 -4.05
N LYS A 613 -16.59 3.99 -5.32
CA LYS A 613 -16.68 2.64 -5.91
C LYS A 613 -15.35 1.90 -5.97
N GLY A 614 -14.21 2.59 -5.94
CA GLY A 614 -12.91 1.93 -6.03
C GLY A 614 -11.73 2.72 -5.44
N ILE A 615 -10.84 2.01 -4.75
CA ILE A 615 -9.58 2.56 -4.23
C ILE A 615 -8.38 1.68 -4.65
N GLY A 616 -7.36 2.32 -5.21
CA GLY A 616 -6.05 1.72 -5.47
C GLY A 616 -5.02 2.12 -4.43
N ALA A 617 -4.16 1.16 -4.06
CA ALA A 617 -3.05 1.34 -3.15
C ALA A 617 -1.74 0.85 -3.76
N ASN A 618 -0.66 1.63 -3.60
CA ASN A 618 0.64 1.32 -4.17
C ASN A 618 1.81 1.46 -3.18
N GLY A 619 2.92 0.76 -3.44
CA GLY A 619 4.13 0.85 -2.62
C GLY A 619 4.96 2.11 -2.85
N TRP A 620 6.09 2.21 -2.13
CA TRP A 620 7.05 3.32 -2.23
C TRP A 620 8.12 3.03 -3.27
N VAL A 621 8.47 4.04 -4.06
CA VAL A 621 9.47 3.90 -5.12
C VAL A 621 10.88 3.75 -4.56
N THR A 622 11.64 2.78 -5.08
CA THR A 622 13.11 2.69 -4.95
C THR A 622 13.78 3.09 -6.26
N VAL A 623 15.04 3.50 -6.19
CA VAL A 623 15.87 3.83 -7.37
C VAL A 623 17.06 2.89 -7.38
N ASP A 624 17.15 2.09 -8.44
CA ASP A 624 18.26 1.14 -8.67
C ASP A 624 18.53 0.23 -7.44
N GLY A 625 17.46 -0.23 -6.79
CA GLY A 625 17.49 -1.11 -5.62
C GLY A 625 17.62 -0.39 -4.27
N GLU A 626 17.78 0.94 -4.26
CA GLU A 626 17.96 1.71 -3.04
C GLU A 626 16.75 2.59 -2.67
N LYS A 627 16.49 2.74 -1.36
CA LYS A 627 15.52 3.72 -0.87
C LYS A 627 15.93 5.13 -1.29
N MET A 628 14.98 5.91 -1.79
CA MET A 628 15.20 7.32 -2.13
C MET A 628 15.52 8.13 -0.87
N SER A 629 16.57 8.93 -0.92
CA SER A 629 16.88 9.89 0.14
C SER A 629 17.71 11.06 -0.40
N LYS A 630 17.47 12.26 0.16
CA LYS A 630 18.24 13.46 -0.19
C LYS A 630 19.73 13.31 0.13
N SER A 631 20.09 12.61 1.21
CA SER A 631 21.48 12.40 1.63
C SER A 631 22.27 11.49 0.69
N LYS A 632 21.60 10.53 0.03
CA LYS A 632 22.23 9.65 -0.97
C LYS A 632 22.27 10.26 -2.38
N GLY A 633 21.63 11.39 -2.61
CA GLY A 633 21.58 12.05 -3.92
C GLY A 633 20.76 11.31 -4.99
N ASN A 634 20.01 10.27 -4.61
CA ASN A 634 19.19 9.45 -5.54
C ASN A 634 17.71 9.89 -5.60
N MET A 635 17.42 11.14 -5.23
CA MET A 635 16.07 11.71 -5.32
C MET A 635 15.92 12.43 -6.67
N ILE A 636 15.14 11.83 -7.57
CA ILE A 636 14.97 12.35 -8.93
C ILE A 636 13.67 13.16 -8.99
N SER A 637 13.78 14.46 -9.31
CA SER A 637 12.63 15.34 -9.56
C SER A 637 11.98 15.00 -10.91
N LEU A 638 10.68 15.28 -11.09
CA LEU A 638 10.01 15.04 -12.39
C LEU A 638 10.66 15.86 -13.51
N ARG A 639 10.97 17.13 -13.26
CA ARG A 639 11.61 18.02 -14.25
C ARG A 639 12.98 17.50 -14.71
N ASP A 640 13.78 16.95 -13.80
CA ASP A 640 15.09 16.41 -14.17
C ASP A 640 14.96 15.05 -14.86
N MET A 641 14.03 14.22 -14.39
CA MET A 641 13.71 12.93 -15.01
C MET A 641 13.30 13.08 -16.48
N VAL A 642 12.34 13.96 -16.79
CA VAL A 642 11.87 14.14 -18.17
C VAL A 642 13.03 14.67 -19.03
N LYS A 643 13.90 15.56 -18.51
CA LYS A 643 15.10 16.05 -19.23
C LYS A 643 16.07 14.94 -19.57
N GLU A 644 16.29 13.99 -18.66
CA GLU A 644 17.24 12.89 -18.88
C GLU A 644 16.67 11.79 -19.77
N PHE A 645 15.40 11.39 -19.59
CA PHE A 645 14.89 10.13 -20.17
C PHE A 645 13.80 10.28 -21.23
N SER A 646 13.14 11.43 -21.37
CA SER A 646 11.84 11.62 -22.07
C SER A 646 10.63 11.23 -21.21
N ALA A 647 9.46 11.78 -21.52
CA ALA A 647 8.19 11.50 -20.85
C ALA A 647 7.79 10.02 -21.04
N ASP A 648 7.77 9.53 -22.28
CA ASP A 648 7.34 8.15 -22.57
C ASP A 648 8.25 7.10 -21.93
N ALA A 649 9.58 7.29 -21.98
CA ALA A 649 10.51 6.39 -21.30
C ALA A 649 10.21 6.31 -19.80
N SER A 650 9.94 7.47 -19.19
CA SER A 650 9.70 7.59 -17.76
C SER A 650 8.39 6.92 -17.34
N ARG A 651 7.34 7.14 -18.13
CA ARG A 651 6.00 6.57 -17.91
C ARG A 651 6.01 5.04 -17.93
N ILE A 652 6.62 4.43 -18.96
CA ILE A 652 6.70 2.97 -19.04
C ILE A 652 7.66 2.39 -17.99
N THR A 653 8.77 3.07 -17.69
CA THR A 653 9.74 2.60 -16.70
C THR A 653 9.11 2.52 -15.32
N ILE A 654 8.44 3.57 -14.87
CA ILE A 654 7.89 3.62 -13.52
C ILE A 654 6.76 2.60 -13.33
N LEU A 655 5.93 2.37 -14.36
CA LEU A 655 4.84 1.38 -14.31
C LEU A 655 5.32 -0.06 -14.47
N ASN A 656 6.47 -0.29 -15.12
CA ASN A 656 7.12 -1.60 -15.16
C ASN A 656 7.86 -1.93 -13.85
N GLY A 657 8.18 -0.91 -13.04
CA GLY A 657 8.96 -1.04 -11.81
C GLY A 657 8.32 -1.89 -10.71
N GLY A 658 6.98 -1.99 -10.69
CA GLY A 658 6.26 -2.81 -9.72
C GLY A 658 4.75 -2.80 -9.98
N GLU A 659 4.02 -3.55 -9.16
CA GLU A 659 2.57 -3.65 -9.22
C GLU A 659 1.97 -3.80 -7.82
N SER A 660 0.64 -3.70 -7.70
CA SER A 660 -0.05 -3.91 -6.42
C SER A 660 0.46 -2.94 -5.33
N MET A 661 0.57 -3.40 -4.08
CA MET A 661 1.13 -2.64 -2.93
C MET A 661 2.63 -2.85 -2.73
N ASP A 662 3.29 -3.55 -3.65
CA ASP A 662 4.71 -3.84 -3.56
C ASP A 662 5.49 -2.56 -3.93
N ASP A 663 6.68 -2.41 -3.34
CA ASP A 663 7.52 -1.23 -3.56
C ASP A 663 8.15 -1.33 -4.96
N PRO A 664 7.78 -0.45 -5.93
CA PRO A 664 8.32 -0.54 -7.28
C PRO A 664 9.77 -0.03 -7.33
N ASN A 665 10.54 -0.60 -8.26
CA ASN A 665 11.89 -0.14 -8.52
C ASN A 665 11.98 0.63 -9.85
N TRP A 666 12.44 1.88 -9.78
CA TRP A 666 12.92 2.60 -10.95
C TRP A 666 14.26 2.03 -11.40
N ASP A 667 14.32 1.51 -12.63
CA ASP A 667 15.54 1.02 -13.28
C ASP A 667 16.03 2.06 -14.28
N SER A 668 17.10 2.77 -13.92
CA SER A 668 17.69 3.81 -14.75
C SER A 668 18.30 3.25 -16.06
N GLY A 669 18.75 1.99 -16.05
CA GLY A 669 19.26 1.31 -17.25
C GLY A 669 18.15 0.96 -18.25
N PHE A 670 17.00 0.55 -17.74
CA PHE A 670 15.80 0.36 -18.56
C PHE A 670 15.34 1.68 -19.18
N ALA A 671 15.22 2.76 -18.38
CA ALA A 671 14.81 4.09 -18.86
C ALA A 671 15.68 4.60 -20.01
N LYS A 672 17.00 4.39 -19.95
CA LYS A 672 17.95 4.81 -21.00
C LYS A 672 17.78 4.08 -22.33
N THR A 673 17.27 2.84 -22.31
CA THR A 673 17.26 1.96 -23.49
C THR A 673 15.87 1.67 -24.03
N ILE A 674 14.81 2.00 -23.29
CA ILE A 674 13.46 1.57 -23.66
C ILE A 674 12.94 2.26 -24.93
N MET A 675 13.21 3.55 -25.13
CA MET A 675 12.69 4.26 -26.31
C MET A 675 13.27 3.74 -27.62
N SER A 676 14.57 3.43 -27.66
CA SER A 676 15.16 2.85 -28.88
C SER A 676 14.61 1.45 -29.18
N LYS A 677 14.26 0.67 -28.14
CA LYS A 677 13.57 -0.62 -28.30
C LYS A 677 12.14 -0.46 -28.82
N ILE A 678 11.40 0.54 -28.33
CA ILE A 678 10.04 0.85 -28.80
C ILE A 678 10.07 1.32 -30.24
N GLU A 679 10.94 2.27 -30.59
CA GLU A 679 11.10 2.75 -31.97
C GLU A 679 11.45 1.58 -32.91
N SER A 680 12.47 0.78 -32.56
CA SER A 680 12.86 -0.38 -33.37
C SER A 680 11.74 -1.41 -33.52
N PHE A 681 10.87 -1.55 -32.52
CA PHE A 681 9.73 -2.44 -32.60
C PHE A 681 8.65 -1.88 -33.53
N PHE A 682 8.31 -0.61 -33.39
CA PHE A 682 7.29 0.03 -34.23
C PHE A 682 7.73 0.16 -35.69
N ASP A 683 9.02 0.41 -35.95
CA ASP A 683 9.59 0.38 -37.30
C ASP A 683 9.60 -1.03 -37.91
N SER A 684 9.57 -2.09 -37.10
CA SER A 684 9.48 -3.46 -37.64
C SER A 684 8.15 -3.75 -38.35
N PHE A 685 7.11 -2.93 -38.10
CA PHE A 685 5.83 -3.01 -38.80
C PHE A 685 5.85 -2.40 -40.20
N ASP A 686 6.94 -1.75 -40.62
CA ASP A 686 7.08 -1.21 -41.98
C ASP A 686 7.35 -2.34 -42.99
N LYS A 687 6.28 -3.06 -43.31
CA LYS A 687 6.24 -4.22 -44.23
C LYS A 687 5.00 -4.16 -45.10
N THR A 688 5.16 -4.51 -46.38
CA THR A 688 4.03 -4.74 -47.27
C THR A 688 3.36 -6.06 -46.91
N THR A 689 2.06 -6.02 -46.59
CA THR A 689 1.27 -7.23 -46.35
C THR A 689 0.67 -7.81 -47.62
N ILE A 690 0.44 -9.12 -47.64
CA ILE A 690 -0.25 -9.83 -48.72
C ILE A 690 -1.56 -10.47 -48.24
N GLU A 691 -2.47 -10.74 -49.17
CA GLU A 691 -3.60 -11.64 -48.90
C GLU A 691 -3.07 -13.07 -48.68
N SER A 692 -3.43 -13.68 -47.56
CA SER A 692 -2.90 -14.99 -47.16
C SER A 692 -3.81 -15.66 -46.12
N ASP A 693 -3.92 -16.98 -46.21
CA ASP A 693 -4.66 -17.84 -45.28
C ASP A 693 -3.76 -19.00 -44.80
N ARG A 694 -2.49 -18.70 -44.51
CA ARG A 694 -1.55 -19.70 -44.02
C ARG A 694 -1.93 -20.09 -42.59
N THR A 695 -1.60 -21.31 -42.18
CA THR A 695 -1.74 -21.75 -40.78
C THR A 695 -1.06 -20.80 -39.79
N ILE A 696 0.08 -20.20 -40.18
CA ILE A 696 0.78 -19.21 -39.35
C ILE A 696 -0.01 -17.90 -39.18
N ASP A 697 -0.86 -17.53 -40.15
CA ASP A 697 -1.71 -16.34 -40.04
C ASP A 697 -2.83 -16.57 -39.01
N ARG A 698 -3.40 -17.79 -38.99
CA ARG A 698 -4.37 -18.23 -37.98
C ARG A 698 -3.75 -18.35 -36.59
N TRP A 699 -2.53 -18.88 -36.50
CA TRP A 699 -1.75 -18.88 -35.25
C TRP A 699 -1.55 -17.46 -34.71
N ALA A 700 -1.16 -16.53 -35.57
CA ALA A 700 -0.94 -15.14 -35.17
C ALA A 700 -2.26 -14.46 -34.71
N GLU A 701 -3.40 -14.80 -35.33
CA GLU A 701 -4.72 -14.35 -34.87
C GLU A 701 -5.06 -14.95 -33.49
N SER A 702 -4.81 -16.24 -33.25
CA SER A 702 -4.98 -16.89 -31.95
C SER A 702 -4.14 -16.21 -30.85
N GLU A 703 -2.84 -16.04 -31.10
CA GLU A 703 -1.90 -15.42 -30.16
C GLU A 703 -2.27 -13.97 -29.85
N LEU A 704 -2.65 -13.20 -30.88
CA LEU A 704 -3.10 -11.81 -30.72
C LEU A 704 -4.33 -11.73 -29.80
N ASN A 705 -5.34 -12.58 -30.03
CA ASN A 705 -6.55 -12.61 -29.20
C ASN A 705 -6.24 -12.98 -27.74
N ARG A 706 -5.31 -13.92 -27.52
CA ARG A 706 -4.87 -14.28 -26.17
C ARG A 706 -4.15 -13.12 -25.46
N ILE A 707 -3.24 -12.44 -26.16
CA ILE A 707 -2.55 -11.26 -25.61
C ILE A 707 -3.54 -10.14 -25.29
N ILE A 708 -4.50 -9.86 -26.17
CA ILE A 708 -5.55 -8.85 -25.92
C ILE A 708 -6.38 -9.24 -24.70
N LYS A 709 -6.82 -10.50 -24.59
CA LYS A 709 -7.59 -10.99 -23.44
C LYS A 709 -6.83 -10.80 -22.12
N GLU A 710 -5.63 -11.38 -22.01
CA GLU A 710 -4.84 -11.34 -20.77
C GLU A 710 -4.43 -9.91 -20.40
N SER A 711 -4.05 -9.09 -21.38
CA SER A 711 -3.72 -7.68 -21.13
C SER A 711 -4.95 -6.88 -20.67
N THR A 712 -6.12 -7.13 -21.22
CA THR A 712 -7.38 -6.50 -20.79
C THR A 712 -7.68 -6.83 -19.33
N GLU A 713 -7.53 -8.09 -18.92
CA GLU A 713 -7.68 -8.52 -17.52
C GLU A 713 -6.70 -7.78 -16.59
N TYR A 714 -5.41 -7.70 -16.96
CA TYR A 714 -4.42 -6.97 -16.16
C TYR A 714 -4.68 -5.46 -16.11
N MET A 715 -5.18 -4.85 -17.18
CA MET A 715 -5.54 -3.43 -17.20
C MET A 715 -6.74 -3.14 -16.30
N GLU A 716 -7.75 -4.03 -16.30
CA GLU A 716 -8.95 -3.91 -15.43
C GLU A 716 -8.63 -4.07 -13.94
N ASP A 717 -7.52 -4.73 -13.59
CA ASP A 717 -7.03 -4.88 -12.22
C ASP A 717 -5.87 -3.93 -11.86
N THR A 718 -5.51 -3.01 -12.75
CA THR A 718 -4.41 -2.05 -12.59
C THR A 718 -3.03 -2.71 -12.38
N SER A 719 -2.87 -3.94 -12.84
CA SER A 719 -1.61 -4.70 -12.85
C SER A 719 -0.74 -4.31 -14.05
N PHE A 720 -0.33 -3.04 -14.08
CA PHE A 720 0.31 -2.44 -15.26
C PHE A 720 1.63 -3.10 -15.66
N ARG A 721 2.45 -3.57 -14.71
CA ARG A 721 3.67 -4.33 -15.03
C ARG A 721 3.35 -5.61 -15.80
N SER A 722 2.36 -6.36 -15.35
CA SER A 722 1.89 -7.58 -16.00
C SER A 722 1.26 -7.28 -17.38
N ALA A 723 0.51 -6.18 -17.49
CA ALA A 723 -0.01 -5.70 -18.77
C ALA A 723 1.12 -5.33 -19.75
N ILE A 724 2.15 -4.58 -19.31
CA ILE A 724 3.32 -4.23 -20.13
C ILE A 724 4.07 -5.49 -20.58
N GLN A 725 4.18 -6.52 -19.73
CA GLN A 725 4.76 -7.81 -20.13
C GLN A 725 4.04 -8.41 -21.34
N LYS A 726 2.71 -8.41 -21.34
CA LYS A 726 1.91 -8.92 -22.47
C LYS A 726 1.95 -7.99 -23.69
N ILE A 727 1.67 -6.71 -23.47
CA ILE A 727 1.48 -5.72 -24.54
C ILE A 727 2.78 -5.40 -25.26
N PHE A 728 3.91 -5.33 -24.55
CA PHE A 728 5.19 -4.97 -25.15
C PHE A 728 6.02 -6.22 -25.47
N PHE A 729 6.35 -7.03 -24.46
CA PHE A 729 7.33 -8.10 -24.64
C PHE A 729 6.76 -9.31 -25.39
N GLU A 730 5.53 -9.75 -25.07
CA GLU A 730 4.93 -10.88 -25.81
C GLU A 730 4.50 -10.48 -27.22
N MET A 731 4.02 -9.26 -27.43
CA MET A 731 3.78 -8.74 -28.79
C MET A 731 5.05 -8.69 -29.65
N GLN A 732 6.20 -8.34 -29.05
CA GLN A 732 7.49 -8.41 -29.74
C GLN A 732 7.83 -9.85 -30.13
N ASN A 733 7.60 -10.81 -29.24
CA ASN A 733 7.83 -12.23 -29.52
C ASN A 733 6.93 -12.72 -30.67
N LEU A 734 5.62 -12.43 -30.61
CA LEU A 734 4.66 -12.71 -31.66
C LEU A 734 5.12 -12.12 -33.00
N THR A 735 5.38 -10.82 -33.04
CA THR A 735 5.77 -10.11 -34.27
C THR A 735 7.05 -10.68 -34.87
N LYS A 736 8.08 -10.88 -34.04
CA LYS A 736 9.38 -11.41 -34.49
C LYS A 736 9.25 -12.82 -35.03
N TRP A 737 8.53 -13.70 -34.32
CA TRP A 737 8.33 -15.08 -34.75
C TRP A 737 7.51 -15.13 -36.04
N TYR A 738 6.42 -14.37 -36.11
CA TYR A 738 5.56 -14.30 -37.29
C TYR A 738 6.30 -13.80 -38.53
N LEU A 739 7.11 -12.73 -38.41
CA LEU A 739 7.93 -12.24 -39.52
C LEU A 739 8.99 -13.26 -39.96
N ALA A 740 9.62 -13.96 -39.02
CA ALA A 740 10.57 -15.02 -39.33
C ALA A 740 9.87 -16.17 -40.10
N ARG A 741 8.71 -16.63 -39.61
CA ARG A 741 7.95 -17.72 -40.21
C ARG A 741 7.39 -17.39 -41.59
N THR A 742 7.14 -16.12 -41.87
CA THR A 742 6.63 -15.62 -43.15
C THR A 742 7.72 -15.08 -44.07
N ASN A 743 9.01 -15.25 -43.72
CA ASN A 743 10.15 -14.73 -44.46
C ASN A 743 10.05 -13.22 -44.78
N ASN A 744 9.51 -12.42 -43.84
CA ASN A 744 9.21 -10.99 -44.00
C ASN A 744 8.16 -10.65 -45.09
N THR A 745 7.33 -11.62 -45.47
CA THR A 745 6.13 -11.44 -46.31
C THR A 745 4.86 -11.75 -45.50
N PRO A 746 4.52 -10.87 -44.53
CA PRO A 746 3.40 -11.09 -43.62
C PRO A 746 2.05 -11.00 -44.33
N GLY A 747 1.06 -11.71 -43.78
CA GLY A 747 -0.33 -11.62 -44.21
C GLY A 747 -1.05 -10.41 -43.61
N LYS A 748 -2.33 -10.23 -43.94
CA LYS A 748 -3.15 -9.10 -43.45
C LYS A 748 -3.33 -9.02 -41.93
N ILE A 749 -3.22 -10.14 -41.21
CA ILE A 749 -3.24 -10.17 -39.74
C ILE A 749 -2.16 -9.25 -39.12
N PHE A 750 -1.07 -8.98 -39.83
CA PHE A 750 0.01 -8.13 -39.37
C PHE A 750 -0.40 -6.67 -39.16
N GLU A 751 -1.32 -6.15 -39.99
CA GLU A 751 -1.90 -4.81 -39.80
C GLU A 751 -2.69 -4.76 -38.49
N LYS A 752 -3.47 -5.81 -38.17
CA LYS A 752 -4.20 -5.90 -36.88
C LYS A 752 -3.24 -5.98 -35.70
N ILE A 753 -2.15 -6.74 -35.79
CA ILE A 753 -1.12 -6.83 -34.74
C ILE A 753 -0.50 -5.46 -34.49
N ARG A 754 -0.12 -4.74 -35.56
CA ARG A 754 0.42 -3.38 -35.49
C ARG A 754 -0.56 -2.43 -34.79
N ASP A 755 -1.79 -2.37 -35.26
CA ASP A 755 -2.78 -1.42 -34.76
C ASP A 755 -3.12 -1.71 -33.29
N ALA A 756 -3.32 -2.99 -32.94
CA ALA A 756 -3.55 -3.41 -31.56
C ALA A 756 -2.35 -3.08 -30.66
N THR A 757 -1.12 -3.27 -31.14
CA THR A 757 0.10 -2.94 -30.38
C THR A 757 0.16 -1.44 -30.09
N ILE A 758 -0.05 -0.58 -31.09
CA ILE A 758 0.01 0.88 -30.92
C ILE A 758 -1.07 1.35 -29.94
N ILE A 759 -2.30 0.87 -30.10
CA ILE A 759 -3.42 1.23 -29.20
C ILE A 759 -3.13 0.79 -27.78
N MET A 760 -2.74 -0.47 -27.56
CA MET A 760 -2.53 -1.02 -26.22
C MET A 760 -1.30 -0.46 -25.51
N MET A 761 -0.29 0.01 -26.26
CA MET A 761 0.88 0.72 -25.71
C MET A 761 0.56 2.17 -25.32
N SER A 762 -0.44 2.80 -25.93
CA SER A 762 -0.74 4.23 -25.74
C SER A 762 -1.04 4.69 -24.30
N PRO A 763 -1.56 3.86 -23.36
CA PRO A 763 -1.65 4.24 -21.96
C PRO A 763 -0.27 4.48 -21.31
N PHE A 764 0.77 3.77 -21.77
CA PHE A 764 2.11 3.81 -21.21
C PHE A 764 3.00 4.81 -21.94
N THR A 765 2.97 4.81 -23.28
CA THR A 765 3.85 5.64 -24.12
C THR A 765 3.02 6.41 -25.15
N ALA A 766 2.29 7.40 -24.66
CA ALA A 766 1.24 8.08 -25.43
C ALA A 766 1.78 8.85 -26.64
N HIS A 767 2.91 9.55 -26.48
CA HIS A 767 3.41 10.46 -27.52
C HIS A 767 3.94 9.70 -28.73
N ILE A 768 4.76 8.66 -28.50
CA ILE A 768 5.29 7.81 -29.57
C ILE A 768 4.17 6.99 -30.24
N CYS A 769 3.14 6.59 -29.50
CA CYS A 769 2.00 5.90 -30.09
C CYS A 769 1.20 6.80 -31.03
N GLU A 770 0.98 8.07 -30.70
CA GLU A 770 0.37 9.02 -31.64
C GLU A 770 1.22 9.20 -32.91
N GLU A 771 2.54 9.31 -32.76
CA GLU A 771 3.45 9.48 -33.90
C GLU A 771 3.38 8.30 -34.88
N TYR A 772 3.36 7.08 -34.36
CA TYR A 772 3.27 5.88 -35.20
C TYR A 772 1.84 5.57 -35.66
N TRP A 773 0.82 6.01 -34.91
CA TRP A 773 -0.57 5.98 -35.37
C TRP A 773 -0.76 6.90 -36.58
N GLU A 774 -0.21 8.10 -36.54
CA GLU A 774 -0.18 9.02 -37.69
C GLU A 774 0.59 8.41 -38.87
N LYS A 775 1.75 7.78 -38.62
CA LYS A 775 2.57 7.13 -39.67
C LYS A 775 1.84 6.02 -40.42
N TYR A 776 1.16 5.12 -39.70
CA TYR A 776 0.65 3.87 -40.28
C TYR A 776 -0.85 3.87 -40.56
N VAL A 777 -1.65 4.57 -39.74
CA VAL A 777 -3.11 4.56 -39.83
C VAL A 777 -3.62 5.90 -40.36
N ASN A 778 -3.04 7.01 -39.89
CA ASN A 778 -3.35 8.38 -40.32
C ASN A 778 -4.85 8.72 -40.25
N GLN A 779 -5.55 8.17 -39.24
CA GLN A 779 -6.98 8.39 -39.02
C GLN A 779 -7.24 8.70 -37.55
N GLY A 780 -7.64 9.94 -37.27
CA GLY A 780 -7.91 10.39 -35.90
C GLY A 780 -6.67 10.38 -35.00
N LEU A 781 -6.90 10.44 -33.69
CA LEU A 781 -5.87 10.30 -32.67
C LEU A 781 -5.94 8.90 -32.07
N VAL A 782 -4.81 8.34 -31.63
CA VAL A 782 -4.82 7.08 -30.87
C VAL A 782 -5.60 7.24 -29.56
N ALA A 783 -5.61 8.46 -28.99
CA ALA A 783 -6.38 8.78 -27.80
C ALA A 783 -7.90 8.59 -27.98
N ASP A 784 -8.40 8.61 -29.21
CA ASP A 784 -9.82 8.43 -29.55
C ASP A 784 -10.13 7.06 -30.18
N ALA A 785 -9.13 6.17 -30.26
CA ALA A 785 -9.29 4.82 -30.76
C ALA A 785 -10.09 3.93 -29.77
N ALA A 786 -10.59 2.79 -30.26
CA ALA A 786 -11.19 1.77 -29.41
C ALA A 786 -10.13 0.75 -28.95
N TRP A 787 -10.17 0.36 -27.69
CA TRP A 787 -9.37 -0.76 -27.18
C TRP A 787 -9.67 -2.02 -28.01
N PRO A 788 -8.66 -2.78 -28.47
CA PRO A 788 -8.88 -3.97 -29.27
C PRO A 788 -9.77 -4.99 -28.53
N GLU A 789 -10.77 -5.53 -29.23
CA GLU A 789 -11.59 -6.62 -28.71
C GLU A 789 -10.97 -7.96 -29.09
N PHE A 790 -11.06 -8.93 -28.17
CA PHE A 790 -10.67 -10.31 -28.44
C PHE A 790 -11.91 -11.15 -28.77
N ASP A 791 -11.70 -12.18 -29.58
CA ASP A 791 -12.67 -13.21 -29.93
C ASP A 791 -12.16 -14.56 -29.41
N GLU A 792 -12.81 -15.11 -28.39
CA GLU A 792 -12.42 -16.40 -27.80
C GLU A 792 -12.50 -17.56 -28.81
N SER A 793 -13.37 -17.47 -29.82
CA SER A 793 -13.50 -18.51 -30.85
C SER A 793 -12.30 -18.58 -31.79
N LYS A 794 -11.45 -17.54 -31.79
CA LYS A 794 -10.22 -17.46 -32.56
C LYS A 794 -9.00 -17.98 -31.82
N ILE A 795 -9.12 -18.25 -30.51
CA ILE A 795 -8.03 -18.82 -29.72
C ILE A 795 -8.00 -20.33 -29.98
N ASP A 796 -6.95 -20.78 -30.66
CA ASP A 796 -6.74 -22.17 -31.04
C ASP A 796 -5.50 -22.74 -30.32
N LEU A 797 -5.77 -23.41 -29.20
CA LEU A 797 -4.74 -24.06 -28.39
C LEU A 797 -3.98 -25.16 -29.15
N GLU A 798 -4.62 -25.81 -30.13
CA GLU A 798 -3.96 -26.85 -30.91
C GLU A 798 -2.89 -26.24 -31.82
N ILE A 799 -3.24 -25.19 -32.56
CA ILE A 799 -2.33 -24.42 -33.41
C ILE A 799 -1.20 -23.79 -32.59
N ASP A 800 -1.51 -23.20 -31.43
CA ASP A 800 -0.51 -22.59 -30.55
C ASP A 800 0.56 -23.60 -30.10
N LEU A 801 0.14 -24.77 -29.68
CA LEU A 801 1.04 -25.81 -29.23
C LEU A 801 1.84 -26.41 -30.41
N PHE A 802 1.25 -26.52 -31.61
CA PHE A 802 1.96 -26.95 -32.81
C PHE A 802 3.08 -25.99 -33.21
N GLU A 803 2.79 -24.70 -33.24
CA GLU A 803 3.79 -23.70 -33.60
C GLU A 803 4.93 -23.66 -32.57
N LYS A 804 4.62 -23.89 -31.28
CA LYS A 804 5.63 -24.08 -30.24
C LYS A 804 6.53 -25.29 -30.49
N THR A 805 6.02 -26.38 -31.06
CA THR A 805 6.83 -27.54 -31.48
C THR A 805 7.78 -27.16 -32.62
N ILE A 806 7.34 -26.35 -33.60
CA ILE A 806 8.21 -25.83 -34.67
C ILE A 806 9.31 -24.96 -34.08
N GLU A 807 8.96 -24.02 -33.19
CA GLU A 807 9.91 -23.12 -32.52
C GLU A 807 10.96 -23.90 -31.71
N THR A 808 10.52 -24.90 -30.95
CA THR A 808 11.40 -25.78 -30.17
C THR A 808 12.32 -26.59 -31.08
N THR A 809 11.81 -27.09 -32.21
CA THR A 809 12.63 -27.83 -33.18
C THR A 809 13.72 -26.95 -33.79
N VAL A 810 13.44 -25.68 -34.10
CA VAL A 810 14.47 -24.72 -34.56
C VAL A 810 15.55 -24.52 -33.49
N LYS A 811 15.15 -24.35 -32.22
CA LYS A 811 16.09 -24.22 -31.08
C LYS A 811 16.95 -25.48 -30.93
N ASP A 812 16.36 -26.66 -31.06
CA ASP A 812 17.06 -27.94 -30.99
C ASP A 812 18.03 -28.09 -32.16
N ILE A 813 17.64 -27.77 -33.41
CA ILE A 813 18.54 -27.79 -34.57
C ILE A 813 19.74 -26.87 -34.35
N ASN A 814 19.53 -25.63 -33.91
CA ASN A 814 20.61 -24.69 -33.61
C ASN A 814 21.54 -25.19 -32.48
N SER A 815 20.97 -25.86 -31.47
CA SER A 815 21.75 -26.48 -30.41
C SER A 815 22.61 -27.62 -30.94
N VAL A 816 22.06 -28.48 -31.82
CA VAL A 816 22.81 -29.55 -32.47
C VAL A 816 23.89 -28.98 -33.39
N LYS A 817 23.64 -27.90 -34.14
CA LYS A 817 24.65 -27.19 -34.95
C LYS A 817 25.84 -26.77 -34.09
N LYS A 818 25.56 -26.10 -32.96
CA LYS A 818 26.58 -25.63 -32.02
C LYS A 818 27.38 -26.77 -31.38
N LEU A 819 26.72 -27.87 -31.01
CA LEU A 819 27.37 -29.03 -30.38
C LEU A 819 28.19 -29.87 -31.37
N SER A 820 27.74 -29.95 -32.62
CA SER A 820 28.42 -30.72 -33.68
C SER A 820 29.53 -29.93 -34.39
N GLY A 821 29.62 -28.62 -34.18
CA GLY A 821 30.55 -27.74 -34.90
C GLY A 821 30.17 -27.52 -36.37
N ILE A 822 28.94 -27.88 -36.77
CA ILE A 822 28.44 -27.71 -38.13
C ILE A 822 27.70 -26.37 -38.25
N ASP A 823 28.44 -25.32 -38.64
CA ASP A 823 27.86 -23.98 -38.78
C ASP A 823 26.93 -23.84 -40.00
N LYS A 824 27.24 -24.55 -41.10
CA LYS A 824 26.48 -24.54 -42.35
C LYS A 824 26.17 -25.98 -42.80
N PRO A 825 25.09 -26.59 -42.31
CA PRO A 825 24.70 -27.93 -42.75
C PRO A 825 24.36 -27.91 -44.23
N LYS A 826 24.71 -28.98 -44.95
CA LYS A 826 24.24 -29.23 -46.32
C LYS A 826 22.85 -29.83 -46.31
N LYS A 827 22.54 -30.64 -45.30
CA LYS A 827 21.24 -31.28 -45.11
C LYS A 827 20.82 -31.30 -43.64
N VAL A 828 19.53 -31.05 -43.42
CA VAL A 828 18.86 -31.24 -42.12
C VAL A 828 17.76 -32.28 -42.32
N THR A 829 17.80 -33.35 -41.54
CA THR A 829 16.76 -34.38 -41.54
C THR A 829 15.98 -34.30 -40.24
N ILE A 830 14.69 -34.00 -40.33
CA ILE A 830 13.74 -33.98 -39.21
C ILE A 830 12.97 -35.30 -39.22
N ILE A 831 13.16 -36.10 -38.18
CA ILE A 831 12.58 -37.43 -38.06
C ILE A 831 11.39 -37.37 -37.11
N ILE A 832 10.19 -37.51 -37.65
CA ILE A 832 8.94 -37.63 -36.90
C ILE A 832 8.92 -38.97 -36.16
N SER A 833 8.24 -39.03 -35.01
CA SER A 833 8.22 -40.23 -34.19
C SER A 833 7.62 -41.43 -34.92
N LYS A 834 8.00 -42.64 -34.50
CA LYS A 834 7.40 -43.89 -34.99
C LYS A 834 5.93 -43.96 -34.59
N SER A 835 5.08 -44.46 -35.47
CA SER A 835 3.62 -44.42 -35.32
C SER A 835 3.12 -45.06 -34.01
N TRP A 836 3.75 -46.16 -33.58
CA TRP A 836 3.38 -46.85 -32.34
C TRP A 836 3.60 -46.01 -31.07
N LYS A 837 4.51 -45.03 -31.11
CA LYS A 837 4.80 -44.18 -29.95
C LYS A 837 3.66 -43.22 -29.64
N TYR A 838 2.87 -42.82 -30.62
CA TYR A 838 1.71 -41.96 -30.41
C TYR A 838 0.65 -42.67 -29.57
N GLU A 839 0.33 -43.92 -29.91
CA GLU A 839 -0.56 -44.78 -29.13
C GLU A 839 0.00 -45.02 -27.72
N TYR A 840 1.28 -45.35 -27.61
CA TYR A 840 1.97 -45.52 -26.34
C TYR A 840 1.87 -44.27 -25.44
N PHE A 841 2.21 -43.09 -25.94
CA PHE A 841 2.18 -41.87 -25.14
C PHE A 841 0.75 -41.45 -24.77
N ASN A 842 -0.24 -41.67 -25.64
CA ASN A 842 -1.64 -41.42 -25.33
C ASN A 842 -2.10 -42.28 -24.15
N LYS A 843 -1.76 -43.56 -24.16
CA LYS A 843 -2.09 -44.49 -23.08
C LYS A 843 -1.34 -44.17 -21.79
N VAL A 844 -0.06 -43.80 -21.87
CA VAL A 844 0.72 -43.37 -20.69
C VAL A 844 0.11 -42.10 -20.10
N LYS A 845 -0.30 -41.12 -20.93
CA LYS A 845 -0.92 -39.88 -20.47
C LYS A 845 -2.24 -40.15 -19.73
N SER A 846 -3.07 -41.07 -20.21
CA SER A 846 -4.31 -41.45 -19.52
C SER A 846 -4.03 -42.20 -18.21
N LEU A 847 -3.11 -43.17 -18.22
CA LEU A 847 -2.78 -43.97 -17.04
C LEU A 847 -2.13 -43.15 -15.93
N LEU A 848 -1.39 -42.09 -16.25
CA LEU A 848 -0.76 -41.21 -15.25
C LEU A 848 -1.76 -40.37 -14.44
N VAL A 849 -3.01 -40.26 -14.91
CA VAL A 849 -4.12 -39.69 -14.13
C VAL A 849 -4.55 -40.67 -13.03
N GLU A 850 -4.45 -41.98 -13.29
CA GLU A 850 -4.95 -43.04 -12.41
C GLU A 850 -3.89 -43.60 -11.47
N THR A 851 -2.65 -43.78 -11.95
CA THR A 851 -1.57 -44.38 -11.17
C THR A 851 -0.19 -43.89 -11.62
N ARG A 852 0.75 -43.81 -10.68
CA ARG A 852 2.18 -43.59 -10.95
C ARG A 852 3.02 -44.85 -10.74
N ASN A 853 2.38 -45.98 -10.44
CA ASN A 853 3.08 -47.24 -10.28
C ASN A 853 3.54 -47.77 -11.65
N ILE A 854 4.86 -47.84 -11.85
CA ILE A 854 5.46 -48.26 -13.12
C ILE A 854 5.05 -49.69 -13.50
N GLY A 855 4.91 -50.59 -12.52
CA GLY A 855 4.51 -51.98 -12.77
C GLY A 855 3.10 -52.08 -13.33
N ASP A 856 2.17 -51.30 -12.77
CA ASP A 856 0.77 -51.27 -13.22
C ASP A 856 0.64 -50.64 -14.61
N ILE A 857 1.38 -49.56 -14.87
CA ILE A 857 1.45 -48.91 -16.18
C ILE A 857 2.00 -49.88 -17.23
N LEU A 858 3.12 -50.56 -16.94
CA LEU A 858 3.71 -51.55 -17.85
C LEU A 858 2.75 -52.70 -18.13
N LYS A 859 2.07 -53.22 -17.10
CA LYS A 859 1.08 -54.28 -17.27
C LYS A 859 -0.07 -53.86 -18.18
N SER A 860 -0.58 -52.64 -18.01
CA SER A 860 -1.66 -52.10 -18.84
C SER A 860 -1.22 -51.89 -20.29
N LEU A 861 -0.01 -51.35 -20.52
CA LEU A 861 0.55 -51.17 -21.86
C LEU A 861 0.80 -52.50 -22.59
N MET A 862 1.22 -53.55 -21.88
CA MET A 862 1.50 -54.86 -22.47
C MET A 862 0.24 -55.69 -22.78
N ASN A 863 -0.93 -55.26 -22.30
CA ASN A 863 -2.22 -55.87 -22.64
C ASN A 863 -2.77 -55.36 -23.99
N GLU A 864 -2.19 -54.30 -24.57
CA GLU A 864 -2.57 -53.80 -25.90
C GLU A 864 -1.81 -54.57 -26.99
N ASP A 865 -2.54 -55.27 -27.87
CA ASP A 865 -1.95 -56.15 -28.89
C ASP A 865 -1.05 -55.38 -29.89
N SER A 866 -1.40 -54.13 -30.18
CA SER A 866 -0.63 -53.18 -31.02
C SER A 866 0.74 -52.83 -30.44
N LEU A 867 0.84 -52.70 -29.11
CA LEU A 867 2.05 -52.29 -28.38
C LEU A 867 2.91 -53.46 -27.91
N LYS A 868 2.32 -54.65 -27.77
CA LYS A 868 3.00 -55.87 -27.30
C LYS A 868 4.27 -56.21 -28.07
N LYS A 869 4.28 -55.96 -29.39
CA LYS A 869 5.45 -56.15 -30.26
C LYS A 869 6.64 -55.23 -29.96
N TYR A 870 6.42 -54.13 -29.22
CA TYR A 870 7.46 -53.18 -28.78
C TYR A 870 7.80 -53.32 -27.29
N GLY A 871 7.40 -54.42 -26.63
CA GLY A 871 7.50 -54.58 -25.17
C GLY A 871 8.90 -54.39 -24.58
N GLN A 872 9.96 -54.77 -25.30
CA GLN A 872 11.35 -54.53 -24.85
C GLN A 872 11.71 -53.04 -24.82
N GLU A 873 11.25 -52.25 -25.79
CA GLU A 873 11.48 -50.80 -25.86
C GLU A 873 10.63 -50.07 -24.82
N ILE A 874 9.35 -50.45 -24.69
CA ILE A 874 8.40 -49.93 -23.69
C ILE A 874 8.93 -50.14 -22.26
N SER A 875 9.46 -51.33 -21.96
CA SER A 875 10.01 -51.66 -20.63
C SER A 875 11.23 -50.81 -20.26
N LYS A 876 12.02 -50.38 -21.25
CA LYS A 876 13.18 -49.49 -21.05
C LYS A 876 12.78 -48.02 -20.96
N MET A 877 11.78 -47.59 -21.73
CA MET A 877 11.37 -46.18 -21.83
C MET A 877 10.47 -45.73 -20.68
N THR A 878 9.48 -46.54 -20.30
CA THR A 878 8.42 -46.17 -19.34
C THR A 878 8.94 -45.71 -17.97
N PRO A 879 9.90 -46.40 -17.31
CA PRO A 879 10.42 -45.96 -16.02
C PRO A 879 11.03 -44.54 -16.07
N LYS A 880 11.73 -44.23 -17.16
CA LYS A 880 12.37 -42.92 -17.36
C LYS A 880 11.33 -41.84 -17.64
N ILE A 881 10.32 -42.13 -18.44
CA ILE A 881 9.26 -41.16 -18.80
C ILE A 881 8.43 -40.79 -17.57
N VAL A 882 8.03 -41.78 -16.77
CA VAL A 882 7.23 -41.57 -15.54
C VAL A 882 8.03 -40.82 -14.47
N SER A 883 9.28 -41.22 -14.21
CA SER A 883 10.12 -40.58 -13.17
C SER A 883 10.51 -39.13 -13.50
N THR A 884 10.65 -38.79 -14.78
CA THR A 884 11.02 -37.43 -15.23
C THR A 884 9.84 -36.59 -15.70
N ASN A 885 8.62 -37.10 -15.62
CA ASN A 885 7.39 -36.48 -16.12
C ASN A 885 7.50 -35.97 -17.58
N ARG A 886 8.21 -36.71 -18.43
CA ARG A 886 8.50 -36.34 -19.83
C ARG A 886 7.43 -36.83 -20.80
N VAL A 887 6.17 -36.50 -20.52
CA VAL A 887 5.05 -36.80 -21.42
C VAL A 887 4.83 -35.60 -22.34
N PRO A 888 4.71 -35.80 -23.67
CA PRO A 888 4.38 -34.71 -24.59
C PRO A 888 3.09 -33.98 -24.20
N GLN A 889 3.09 -32.65 -24.30
CA GLN A 889 1.90 -31.86 -24.02
C GLN A 889 0.81 -32.09 -25.07
N ILE A 890 1.19 -32.14 -26.36
CA ILE A 890 0.35 -32.59 -27.47
C ILE A 890 0.74 -33.99 -27.88
N ILE A 891 -0.27 -34.80 -28.18
CA ILE A 891 -0.11 -36.06 -28.92
C ILE A 891 -1.20 -36.05 -29.98
N THR A 892 -0.82 -35.83 -31.24
CA THR A 892 -1.74 -35.83 -32.39
C THR A 892 -1.58 -37.11 -33.19
N SER A 893 -2.16 -37.21 -34.39
CA SER A 893 -1.85 -38.33 -35.26
C SER A 893 -0.46 -38.13 -35.91
N PRO A 894 0.27 -39.22 -36.20
CA PRO A 894 1.54 -39.14 -36.93
C PRO A 894 1.42 -38.33 -38.22
N GLU A 895 0.34 -38.53 -38.97
CA GLU A 895 0.06 -37.86 -40.25
C GLU A 895 -0.10 -36.35 -40.07
N LYS A 896 -0.85 -35.93 -39.05
CA LYS A 896 -1.06 -34.52 -38.74
C LYS A 896 0.24 -33.85 -38.31
N GLU A 897 1.06 -34.51 -37.48
CA GLU A 897 2.38 -33.98 -37.10
C GLU A 897 3.29 -33.82 -38.31
N LYS A 898 3.38 -34.83 -39.19
CA LYS A 898 4.17 -34.73 -40.44
C LYS A 898 3.64 -33.62 -41.35
N GLU A 899 2.32 -33.47 -41.46
CA GLU A 899 1.69 -32.40 -42.23
C GLU A 899 2.12 -31.01 -41.73
N ILE A 900 2.13 -30.78 -40.41
CA ILE A 900 2.51 -29.50 -39.80
C ILE A 900 3.99 -29.16 -40.08
N PHE A 901 4.87 -30.14 -39.94
CA PHE A 901 6.28 -29.94 -40.30
C PHE A 901 6.43 -29.67 -41.80
N ASN A 902 5.67 -30.36 -42.66
CA ASN A 902 5.68 -30.14 -44.10
C ASN A 902 5.16 -28.74 -44.49
N GLN A 903 4.12 -28.24 -43.82
CA GLN A 903 3.63 -26.86 -43.99
C GLN A 903 4.70 -25.82 -43.60
N SER A 904 5.70 -26.22 -42.78
CA SER A 904 6.80 -25.37 -42.33
C SER A 904 8.11 -25.60 -43.09
N LEU A 905 8.11 -26.47 -44.12
CA LEU A 905 9.31 -26.92 -44.80
C LEU A 905 10.12 -25.77 -45.42
N ASP A 906 9.45 -24.84 -46.10
CA ASP A 906 10.13 -23.74 -46.78
C ASP A 906 10.78 -22.77 -45.79
N TYR A 907 10.16 -22.58 -44.63
CA TYR A 907 10.79 -21.82 -43.54
C TYR A 907 12.07 -22.49 -43.02
N PHE A 908 12.07 -23.81 -42.83
CA PHE A 908 13.28 -24.51 -42.42
C PHE A 908 14.39 -24.39 -43.48
N LYS A 909 14.05 -24.53 -44.77
CA LYS A 909 15.01 -24.39 -45.87
C LYS A 909 15.65 -23.00 -45.89
N GLU A 910 14.85 -21.94 -45.78
CA GLU A 910 15.34 -20.56 -45.75
C GLU A 910 16.16 -20.27 -44.48
N THR A 911 15.69 -20.74 -43.32
CA THR A 911 16.35 -20.51 -42.03
C THR A 911 17.74 -21.15 -41.98
N PHE A 912 17.87 -22.39 -42.44
CA PHE A 912 19.13 -23.14 -42.37
C PHE A 912 19.96 -23.06 -43.66
N LYS A 913 19.39 -22.50 -44.74
CA LYS A 913 20.01 -22.36 -46.07
C LYS A 913 20.56 -23.68 -46.60
N CYS A 914 19.79 -24.74 -46.41
CA CYS A 914 20.18 -26.11 -46.73
C CYS A 914 19.00 -26.95 -47.22
N HIS A 915 19.27 -28.15 -47.72
CA HIS A 915 18.20 -29.11 -47.98
C HIS A 915 17.58 -29.56 -46.65
N VAL A 916 16.26 -29.57 -46.56
CA VAL A 916 15.54 -30.06 -45.37
C VAL A 916 14.63 -31.20 -45.81
N GLU A 917 14.70 -32.31 -45.09
CA GLU A 917 13.90 -33.49 -45.33
C GLU A 917 13.12 -33.87 -44.07
N ILE A 918 11.83 -34.15 -44.23
CA ILE A 918 10.94 -34.56 -43.12
C ILE A 918 10.49 -35.99 -43.39
N ILE A 919 10.86 -36.92 -42.50
CA ILE A 919 10.65 -38.35 -42.69
C ILE A 919 9.98 -38.98 -41.46
N PHE A 920 9.15 -40.00 -41.68
CA PHE A 920 8.66 -40.79 -40.56
C PHE A 920 9.76 -41.69 -40.02
N GLY A 921 9.82 -41.83 -38.69
CA GLY A 921 10.73 -42.77 -38.06
C GLY A 921 10.48 -44.23 -38.46
N ASP A 922 9.29 -44.54 -38.98
CA ASP A 922 8.95 -45.85 -39.53
C ASP A 922 9.57 -46.09 -40.92
N GLU A 923 9.85 -45.02 -41.67
CA GLU A 923 10.38 -45.04 -43.04
C GLU A 923 11.93 -44.94 -43.06
N PHE A 924 12.57 -44.75 -41.90
CA PHE A 924 13.99 -44.43 -41.81
C PHE A 924 14.75 -45.35 -40.85
N ASP A 925 15.53 -46.27 -41.43
CA ASP A 925 16.36 -47.21 -40.69
C ASP A 925 17.65 -46.55 -40.18
N ASN A 926 17.50 -45.75 -39.13
CA ASN A 926 18.60 -45.11 -38.41
C ASN A 926 18.37 -45.18 -36.89
N PRO A 927 19.38 -45.50 -36.07
CA PRO A 927 19.22 -45.56 -34.61
C PRO A 927 18.67 -44.28 -33.97
N LYS A 928 18.88 -43.11 -34.59
CA LYS A 928 18.35 -41.83 -34.10
C LYS A 928 16.82 -41.72 -34.21
N SER A 929 16.17 -42.46 -35.11
CA SER A 929 14.70 -42.48 -35.23
C SER A 929 14.04 -43.00 -33.93
N ASN A 930 14.73 -43.89 -33.20
CA ASN A 930 14.26 -44.41 -31.92
C ASN A 930 14.26 -43.37 -30.80
N ASN A 931 14.90 -42.21 -30.99
CA ASN A 931 14.91 -41.12 -30.00
C ASN A 931 13.78 -40.10 -30.23
N ALA A 932 13.15 -40.08 -31.40
CA ALA A 932 12.02 -39.20 -31.69
C ALA A 932 10.79 -39.60 -30.86
N ILE A 933 10.11 -38.64 -30.26
CA ILE A 933 8.82 -38.81 -29.54
C ILE A 933 7.80 -37.81 -30.11
N PRO A 934 6.48 -38.05 -29.99
CA PRO A 934 5.46 -37.11 -30.46
C PRO A 934 5.72 -35.69 -29.96
N GLY A 935 5.63 -34.71 -30.86
CA GLY A 935 5.90 -33.30 -30.56
C GLY A 935 7.37 -32.93 -30.30
N LYS A 936 8.30 -33.90 -30.40
CA LYS A 936 9.75 -33.70 -30.31
C LYS A 936 10.50 -34.60 -31.29
N PRO A 937 10.71 -34.14 -32.54
CA PRO A 937 11.38 -34.93 -33.57
C PRO A 937 12.85 -35.17 -33.24
N ALA A 938 13.44 -36.21 -33.83
CA ALA A 938 14.89 -36.39 -33.82
C ALA A 938 15.52 -35.63 -35.00
N ILE A 939 16.74 -35.11 -34.80
CA ILE A 939 17.41 -34.24 -35.76
C ILE A 939 18.74 -34.88 -36.20
N ILE A 940 18.99 -34.86 -37.51
CA ILE A 940 20.29 -35.19 -38.11
C ILE A 940 20.76 -34.00 -38.94
N LEU A 941 22.02 -33.62 -38.75
CA LEU A 941 22.71 -32.60 -39.53
C LEU A 941 23.86 -33.26 -40.29
N GLU A 942 23.99 -32.91 -41.56
CA GLU A 942 25.05 -33.38 -42.47
C GLU A 942 25.77 -32.20 -43.13
#